data_AF-A0A1F2JZU8-F1
#
_entry.id   AF-A0A1F2JZU8-F1
#
_cell.length_a   1.000
_cell.length_b   1.000
_cell.length_c   1.000
_cell.angle_alpha   90.00
_cell.angle_beta   90.00
_cell.angle_gamma   90.00
#
_symmetry.space_group_name_H-M   'P 1'
#
loop_
_entity.id
_entity.type
_entity.pdbx_description
1 polymer ?
#
loop_
_entity_poly.entity_id
_entity_poly.type
_entity_poly.pdbx_seq_one_letter_code
_entity_poly.pdbx_strand_id
1 'polypeptide(L)'
;MDENKSYRTHPLFRVEQDNHHIITIQPLSAAAPEQLDMIGYLTQFVDLVTFILEREDTVGVVYTCPIQDEKIEYAQLFRQFSSSRSSPSDLFELTSKVLRWETFKKPIVSLFTNNCTAIALATMLWSNYRIASETLQFGFPESRYGLFTAFGATIYLPALIGTENALSLLTQSKLVSSEEAHQLGLINELAQKPDDCLPLAKNWILHPPSIDANQHTKQMDELGPEAILAIQKKARGLYAGTNAVIELLQKKQLSTPFEAAEQEANLYLHVLRRPEPLSMVRTLHYGVQLAKSPKTINHFEDYSLKKIGILGAGMMGSGIAYEAARAGIEVALKDVTLSQAQRGKAYAKQVCEKSLALGAMTASQGEQLLARIKPTEQVGDLNGSDCIIEAVFEDFHLKANVTQESLPYLSENGFFATNTTSLPITELAFASSEPKSFIGMHFFSPVDRMPLVEIICGKQTAQKTLEKALTTALRLNKIPIVVQDGPGFFTSRIFFNYLLEGITMVLEGISPTLIEEEAIAAGFAVGPLAVLDEISLELMLHVYDQLPQLHASQKRAYNYLKGMVDQGRKGKKSGAGFYDYDTETKKKKIWKNPIIASVKENITATIIRKRLLHVMALDSYRCLAEGVLHQPIDGDIGSILGVGYASHTGGVFGHIDLTTLPLFVSECQLFQPYGEQWDIPASLRELADKDFRFYNGFDSNWS
;
A
#
# COMPACT_ATOMS: atom_id res chain seq x y z
N MET A 1 -33.88 30.70 -15.77
CA MET A 1 -34.76 29.78 -15.02
C MET A 1 -35.88 30.62 -14.41
N ASP A 2 -37.12 30.16 -14.48
CA ASP A 2 -38.30 30.84 -13.95
C ASP A 2 -38.18 31.00 -12.41
N GLU A 3 -38.23 32.24 -11.90
CA GLU A 3 -37.73 32.64 -10.57
C GLU A 3 -38.42 31.96 -9.36
N ASN A 4 -39.58 31.33 -9.56
CA ASN A 4 -40.36 30.76 -8.47
C ASN A 4 -40.65 29.25 -8.57
N LYS A 5 -40.10 28.50 -9.54
CA LYS A 5 -40.50 27.08 -9.73
C LYS A 5 -39.45 25.98 -9.93
N SER A 6 -38.14 26.21 -10.07
CA SER A 6 -37.28 25.15 -10.67
C SER A 6 -36.06 24.60 -9.90
N TYR A 7 -35.75 24.99 -8.65
CA TYR A 7 -34.64 24.33 -7.92
C TYR A 7 -35.09 23.13 -7.07
N ARG A 8 -36.37 23.05 -6.71
CA ARG A 8 -36.95 21.90 -5.98
C ARG A 8 -37.02 20.63 -6.84
N THR A 9 -36.86 20.75 -8.15
CA THR A 9 -36.84 19.64 -9.11
C THR A 9 -35.51 19.61 -9.85
N HIS A 10 -34.40 19.41 -9.11
CA HIS A 10 -33.09 19.22 -9.72
C HIS A 10 -32.88 17.75 -10.13
N PRO A 11 -32.37 17.45 -11.32
CA PRO A 11 -32.24 16.08 -11.81
C PRO A 11 -31.24 15.21 -11.04
N LEU A 12 -30.25 15.85 -10.38
CA LEU A 12 -29.17 15.16 -9.65
C LEU A 12 -29.26 15.25 -8.13
N PHE A 13 -30.02 16.22 -7.62
CA PHE A 13 -30.00 16.56 -6.20
C PHE A 13 -31.43 16.69 -5.69
N ARG A 14 -31.72 16.08 -4.55
CA ARG A 14 -32.91 16.36 -3.77
C ARG A 14 -32.69 17.68 -3.06
N VAL A 15 -33.62 18.60 -3.24
CA VAL A 15 -33.58 19.91 -2.58
C VAL A 15 -34.86 20.11 -1.79
N GLU A 16 -34.72 20.24 -0.48
CA GLU A 16 -35.82 20.45 0.45
C GLU A 16 -35.66 21.81 1.13
N GLN A 17 -36.77 22.54 1.25
CA GLN A 17 -36.81 23.79 2.00
C GLN A 17 -37.72 23.58 3.20
N ASP A 18 -37.26 23.97 4.38
CA ASP A 18 -38.10 23.97 5.58
C ASP A 18 -38.80 25.31 5.83
N ASN A 19 -39.58 25.36 6.90
CA ASN A 19 -40.38 26.52 7.28
C ASN A 19 -39.53 27.75 7.69
N HIS A 20 -38.23 27.57 7.96
CA HIS A 20 -37.31 28.66 8.27
C HIS A 20 -36.48 29.07 7.04
N HIS A 21 -36.87 28.62 5.85
CA HIS A 21 -36.13 28.87 4.60
C HIS A 21 -34.67 28.35 4.64
N ILE A 22 -34.42 27.29 5.42
CA ILE A 22 -33.17 26.54 5.35
C ILE A 22 -33.30 25.51 4.24
N ILE A 23 -32.31 25.46 3.35
CA ILE A 23 -32.30 24.57 2.19
C ILE A 23 -31.38 23.37 2.47
N THR A 24 -31.92 22.16 2.36
CA THR A 24 -31.16 20.91 2.49
C THR A 24 -30.95 20.30 1.11
N ILE A 25 -29.70 19.95 0.78
CA ILE A 25 -29.30 19.38 -0.51
C ILE A 25 -28.68 18.00 -0.28
N GLN A 26 -29.19 17.00 -0.98
CA GLN A 26 -28.68 15.63 -0.94
C GLN A 26 -28.57 15.08 -2.36
N PRO A 27 -27.53 14.30 -2.71
CA PRO A 27 -27.47 13.66 -4.01
C PRO A 27 -28.61 12.63 -4.15
N LEU A 28 -29.22 12.56 -5.33
CA LEU A 28 -30.22 11.53 -5.65
C LEU A 28 -29.51 10.20 -5.92
N SER A 29 -30.03 9.09 -5.38
CA SER A 29 -29.46 7.73 -5.49
C SER A 29 -29.32 7.19 -6.93
N ALA A 30 -29.83 7.90 -7.94
CA ALA A 30 -29.62 7.51 -9.33
C ALA A 30 -28.19 7.92 -9.70
N ALA A 31 -27.34 6.94 -10.01
CA ALA A 31 -25.97 7.14 -10.49
C ALA A 31 -25.90 8.40 -11.36
N ALA A 32 -24.91 9.26 -11.10
CA ALA A 32 -24.66 10.45 -11.92
C ALA A 32 -24.87 10.08 -13.39
N PRO A 33 -25.66 10.85 -14.17
CA PRO A 33 -26.02 10.45 -15.52
C PRO A 33 -24.75 10.04 -16.26
N GLU A 34 -24.79 8.91 -16.98
CA GLU A 34 -23.65 8.31 -17.71
C GLU A 34 -22.88 9.30 -18.62
N GLN A 35 -23.41 10.51 -18.79
CA GLN A 35 -22.91 11.60 -19.63
C GLN A 35 -22.04 12.64 -18.90
N LEU A 36 -22.10 12.78 -17.57
CA LEU A 36 -21.33 13.79 -16.83
C LEU A 36 -20.04 13.20 -16.23
N ASP A 37 -18.91 13.85 -16.51
CA ASP A 37 -17.67 13.57 -15.79
C ASP A 37 -17.69 14.20 -14.37
N MET A 38 -16.67 13.90 -13.57
CA MET A 38 -16.65 14.30 -12.16
C MET A 38 -16.69 15.84 -11.98
N ILE A 39 -15.95 16.58 -12.81
CA ILE A 39 -15.96 18.05 -12.77
C ILE A 39 -17.34 18.56 -13.18
N GLY A 40 -17.91 18.04 -14.29
CA GLY A 40 -19.24 18.42 -14.74
C GLY A 40 -20.32 18.17 -13.70
N TYR A 41 -20.30 17.01 -13.03
CA TYR A 41 -21.23 16.69 -11.94
C TYR A 41 -21.07 17.64 -10.75
N LEU A 42 -19.83 17.90 -10.30
CA LEU A 42 -19.58 18.84 -9.21
C LEU A 42 -19.91 20.29 -9.60
N THR A 43 -19.74 20.68 -10.86
CA THR A 43 -20.19 21.99 -11.36
C THR A 43 -21.69 22.14 -11.24
N GLN A 44 -22.49 21.11 -11.55
CA GLN A 44 -23.95 21.16 -11.34
C GLN A 44 -24.31 21.36 -9.86
N PHE A 45 -23.59 20.70 -8.95
CA PHE A 45 -23.76 20.91 -7.52
C PHE A 45 -23.40 22.35 -7.11
N VAL A 46 -22.25 22.84 -7.56
CA VAL A 46 -21.75 24.18 -7.22
C VAL A 46 -22.67 25.27 -7.76
N ASP A 47 -23.18 25.11 -8.99
CA ASP A 47 -24.12 26.05 -9.61
C ASP A 47 -25.46 26.05 -8.84
N LEU A 48 -25.96 24.89 -8.42
CA LEU A 48 -27.17 24.77 -7.61
C LEU A 48 -27.02 25.49 -6.25
N VAL A 49 -25.93 25.24 -5.53
CA VAL A 49 -25.66 25.90 -4.24
C VAL A 49 -25.51 27.41 -4.43
N THR A 50 -24.76 27.85 -5.47
CA THR A 50 -24.58 29.27 -5.78
C THR A 50 -25.92 29.95 -6.04
N PHE A 51 -26.77 29.35 -6.88
CA PHE A 51 -28.12 29.85 -7.15
C PHE A 51 -28.96 29.97 -5.87
N ILE A 52 -28.87 28.99 -4.97
CA ILE A 52 -29.59 29.03 -3.68
C ILE A 52 -29.07 30.16 -2.78
N LEU A 53 -27.75 30.39 -2.75
CA LEU A 53 -27.11 31.43 -1.96
C LEU A 53 -27.42 32.84 -2.48
N GLU A 54 -27.67 33.01 -3.79
CA GLU A 54 -28.07 34.30 -4.38
C GLU A 54 -29.46 34.75 -3.94
N ARG A 55 -30.36 33.82 -3.60
CA ARG A 55 -31.75 34.15 -3.26
C ARG A 55 -31.88 34.83 -1.90
N GLU A 56 -32.55 35.99 -1.85
CA GLU A 56 -32.73 36.77 -0.61
C GLU A 56 -33.47 36.00 0.50
N ASP A 57 -34.39 35.09 0.15
CA ASP A 57 -35.19 34.33 1.12
C ASP A 57 -34.42 33.18 1.79
N THR A 58 -33.26 32.78 1.27
CA THR A 58 -32.45 31.70 1.84
C THR A 58 -31.78 32.14 3.14
N VAL A 59 -32.10 31.44 4.23
CA VAL A 59 -31.47 31.66 5.55
C VAL A 59 -30.15 30.91 5.68
N GLY A 60 -30.03 29.71 5.09
CA GLY A 60 -28.80 28.93 5.10
C GLY A 60 -28.93 27.65 4.28
N VAL A 61 -27.79 26.98 4.06
CA VAL A 61 -27.71 25.75 3.27
C VAL A 61 -27.11 24.63 4.11
N VAL A 62 -27.72 23.45 4.04
CA VAL A 62 -27.19 22.20 4.60
C VAL A 62 -26.98 21.22 3.45
N TYR A 63 -25.83 20.55 3.36
CA TYR A 63 -25.63 19.50 2.36
C TYR A 63 -24.92 18.26 2.91
N THR A 64 -25.27 17.10 2.37
CA THR A 64 -24.48 15.87 2.53
C THR A 64 -23.48 15.75 1.39
N CYS A 65 -22.45 14.89 1.52
CA CYS A 65 -21.44 14.71 0.48
C CYS A 65 -22.07 14.58 -0.92
N PRO A 66 -21.69 15.43 -1.89
CA PRO A 66 -22.26 15.38 -3.23
C PRO A 66 -21.82 14.13 -4.00
N ILE A 67 -20.70 13.51 -3.61
CA ILE A 67 -20.17 12.29 -4.21
C ILE A 67 -20.73 11.08 -3.43
N GLN A 68 -21.53 10.25 -4.11
CA GLN A 68 -22.19 9.10 -3.48
C GLN A 68 -21.37 7.81 -3.49
N ASP A 69 -20.55 7.60 -4.52
CA ASP A 69 -19.70 6.43 -4.56
C ASP A 69 -18.50 6.66 -3.62
N GLU A 70 -18.38 5.84 -2.58
CA GLU A 70 -17.22 5.86 -1.68
C GLU A 70 -15.91 5.58 -2.45
N LYS A 71 -15.99 5.06 -3.68
CA LYS A 71 -14.86 4.75 -4.53
C LYS A 71 -14.72 5.77 -5.67
N ILE A 72 -13.60 6.48 -5.64
CA ILE A 72 -13.18 7.32 -6.77
C ILE A 72 -12.72 6.42 -7.92
N GLU A 73 -13.35 6.57 -9.07
CA GLU A 73 -12.92 5.94 -10.32
C GLU A 73 -11.75 6.72 -10.95
N TYR A 74 -10.54 6.52 -10.41
CA TYR A 74 -9.33 7.18 -10.91
C TYR A 74 -9.10 6.96 -12.41
N ALA A 75 -9.48 5.79 -12.95
CA ALA A 75 -9.35 5.53 -14.39
C ALA A 75 -10.20 6.50 -15.24
N GLN A 76 -11.38 6.88 -14.77
CA GLN A 76 -12.19 7.90 -15.44
C GLN A 76 -11.53 9.28 -15.34
N LEU A 77 -10.98 9.63 -14.17
CA LEU A 77 -10.25 10.87 -13.95
C LEU A 77 -9.04 11.01 -14.92
N PHE A 78 -8.20 9.98 -15.02
CA PHE A 78 -7.07 9.98 -15.98
C PHE A 78 -7.56 10.10 -17.43
N ARG A 79 -8.64 9.40 -17.82
CA ARG A 79 -9.22 9.50 -19.17
C ARG A 79 -9.79 10.89 -19.46
N GLN A 80 -10.45 11.51 -18.50
CA GLN A 80 -11.03 12.86 -18.61
C GLN A 80 -9.95 13.90 -18.94
N PHE A 81 -8.85 13.90 -18.19
CA PHE A 81 -7.77 14.89 -18.35
C PHE A 81 -6.78 14.58 -19.47
N SER A 82 -6.66 13.31 -19.90
CA SER A 82 -5.85 12.92 -21.06
C SER A 82 -6.55 13.18 -22.39
N SER A 83 -7.89 13.09 -22.45
CA SER A 83 -8.68 13.35 -23.66
C SER A 83 -8.97 14.83 -23.93
N SER A 84 -8.42 15.75 -23.15
CA SER A 84 -8.71 17.20 -23.17
C SER A 84 -10.20 17.53 -22.97
N ARG A 85 -11.00 16.59 -22.43
CA ARG A 85 -12.40 16.85 -22.04
C ARG A 85 -12.49 17.84 -20.88
N SER A 86 -11.43 17.93 -20.08
CA SER A 86 -11.30 18.96 -19.06
C SER A 86 -9.90 19.56 -19.06
N SER A 87 -9.87 20.84 -18.73
CA SER A 87 -8.71 21.72 -18.66
C SER A 87 -8.50 22.17 -17.21
N PRO A 88 -7.33 22.75 -16.86
CA PRO A 88 -7.14 23.39 -15.56
C PRO A 88 -8.19 24.47 -15.31
N SER A 89 -8.64 25.15 -16.37
CA SER A 89 -9.64 26.22 -16.30
C SER A 89 -10.97 25.73 -15.76
N ASP A 90 -11.40 24.49 -16.08
CA ASP A 90 -12.68 23.96 -15.59
C ASP A 90 -12.66 23.74 -14.07
N LEU A 91 -11.56 23.16 -13.55
CA LEU A 91 -11.37 22.96 -12.11
C LEU A 91 -11.16 24.29 -11.37
N PHE A 92 -10.44 25.23 -11.98
CA PHE A 92 -10.27 26.58 -11.45
C PHE A 92 -11.61 27.34 -11.39
N GLU A 93 -12.44 27.27 -12.45
CA GLU A 93 -13.75 27.93 -12.48
C GLU A 93 -14.67 27.36 -11.39
N LEU A 94 -14.74 26.04 -11.27
CA LEU A 94 -15.49 25.36 -10.23
C LEU A 94 -15.06 25.85 -8.84
N THR A 95 -13.76 25.80 -8.55
CA THR A 95 -13.21 26.19 -7.24
C THR A 95 -13.40 27.69 -6.98
N SER A 96 -13.29 28.53 -8.02
CA SER A 96 -13.53 29.97 -7.93
C SER A 96 -14.98 30.32 -7.58
N LYS A 97 -15.96 29.58 -8.11
CA LYS A 97 -17.38 29.75 -7.72
C LYS A 97 -17.57 29.43 -6.24
N VAL A 98 -16.97 28.34 -5.76
CA VAL A 98 -17.02 27.97 -4.34
C VAL A 98 -16.36 29.03 -3.45
N LEU A 99 -15.19 29.55 -3.83
CA LEU A 99 -14.52 30.63 -3.09
C LEU A 99 -15.39 31.90 -2.97
N ARG A 100 -16.25 32.18 -3.95
CA ARG A 100 -17.18 33.31 -3.89
C ARG A 100 -18.34 33.10 -2.92
N TRP A 101 -18.60 31.88 -2.44
CA TRP A 101 -19.70 31.62 -1.51
C TRP A 101 -19.61 32.45 -0.23
N GLU A 102 -18.40 32.73 0.24
CA GLU A 102 -18.17 33.59 1.42
C GLU A 102 -18.75 35.01 1.24
N THR A 103 -18.86 35.51 0.01
CA THR A 103 -19.38 36.85 -0.27
C THR A 103 -20.88 36.99 -0.02
N PHE A 104 -21.64 35.89 -0.04
CA PHE A 104 -23.08 35.89 0.24
C PHE A 104 -23.39 36.02 1.73
N LYS A 105 -22.41 35.80 2.62
CA LYS A 105 -22.56 35.88 4.09
C LYS A 105 -23.73 35.05 4.65
N LYS A 106 -24.03 33.91 4.00
CA LYS A 106 -25.05 32.95 4.44
C LYS A 106 -24.40 31.69 5.01
N PRO A 107 -24.89 31.14 6.14
CA PRO A 107 -24.38 29.90 6.72
C PRO A 107 -24.49 28.70 5.78
N ILE A 108 -23.39 27.96 5.63
CA ILE A 108 -23.32 26.68 4.90
C ILE A 108 -22.80 25.59 5.83
N VAL A 109 -23.57 24.52 6.00
CA VAL A 109 -23.23 23.37 6.86
C VAL A 109 -23.13 22.10 6.05
N SER A 110 -22.08 21.31 6.26
CA SER A 110 -21.97 19.97 5.66
C SER A 110 -22.11 18.85 6.69
N LEU A 111 -22.80 17.77 6.31
CA LEU A 111 -23.10 16.62 7.16
C LEU A 111 -22.33 15.38 6.69
N PHE A 112 -21.53 14.81 7.57
CA PHE A 112 -20.82 13.55 7.34
C PHE A 112 -21.60 12.40 7.97
N THR A 113 -22.15 11.54 7.12
CA THR A 113 -22.92 10.36 7.53
C THR A 113 -22.20 9.05 7.27
N ASN A 114 -21.14 9.07 6.44
CA ASN A 114 -20.31 7.92 6.09
C ASN A 114 -18.83 8.33 6.08
N ASN A 115 -17.94 7.34 5.97
CA ASN A 115 -16.51 7.59 5.76
C ASN A 115 -16.32 8.51 4.56
N CYS A 116 -15.46 9.51 4.68
CA CYS A 116 -15.33 10.54 3.66
C CYS A 116 -13.86 10.84 3.41
N THR A 117 -13.38 10.45 2.24
CA THR A 117 -11.95 10.54 1.90
C THR A 117 -11.76 11.24 0.56
N ALA A 118 -10.52 11.62 0.27
CA ALA A 118 -10.13 12.08 -1.06
C ALA A 118 -10.98 13.28 -1.56
N ILE A 119 -11.42 13.27 -2.82
CA ILE A 119 -12.24 14.34 -3.41
C ILE A 119 -13.55 14.53 -2.64
N ALA A 120 -14.16 13.45 -2.13
CA ALA A 120 -15.37 13.55 -1.32
C ALA A 120 -15.13 14.42 -0.08
N LEU A 121 -14.02 14.21 0.64
CA LEU A 121 -13.65 15.06 1.77
C LEU A 121 -13.39 16.50 1.34
N ALA A 122 -12.68 16.73 0.23
CA ALA A 122 -12.40 18.08 -0.28
C ALA A 122 -13.69 18.88 -0.52
N THR A 123 -14.72 18.25 -1.11
CA THR A 123 -16.03 18.90 -1.34
C THR A 123 -16.78 19.26 -0.06
N MET A 124 -16.51 18.56 1.04
CA MET A 124 -17.11 18.85 2.34
C MET A 124 -16.41 20.00 3.06
N LEU A 125 -15.18 20.35 2.67
CA LEU A 125 -14.45 21.48 3.25
C LEU A 125 -14.97 22.84 2.75
N TRP A 126 -15.84 22.86 1.73
CA TRP A 126 -16.43 24.08 1.18
C TRP A 126 -17.46 24.74 2.11
N SER A 127 -18.01 24.00 3.07
CA SER A 127 -18.94 24.50 4.08
C SER A 127 -18.23 25.27 5.20
N ASN A 128 -18.92 26.24 5.81
CA ASN A 128 -18.42 26.97 6.97
C ASN A 128 -18.37 26.08 8.22
N TYR A 129 -19.37 25.21 8.40
CA TYR A 129 -19.51 24.34 9.58
C TYR A 129 -19.69 22.88 9.17
N ARG A 130 -19.11 21.96 9.94
CA ARG A 130 -19.01 20.52 9.62
C ARG A 130 -19.46 19.68 10.81
N ILE A 131 -20.46 18.83 10.60
CA ILE A 131 -21.03 17.93 11.63
C ILE A 131 -20.83 16.48 11.18
N ALA A 132 -20.26 15.63 12.05
CA ALA A 132 -20.03 14.21 11.75
C ALA A 132 -20.57 13.30 12.85
N SER A 133 -20.99 12.09 12.49
CA SER A 133 -21.29 11.05 13.49
C SER A 133 -20.01 10.49 14.13
N GLU A 134 -20.12 9.93 15.34
CA GLU A 134 -18.99 9.45 16.18
C GLU A 134 -18.15 8.31 15.58
N THR A 135 -18.53 7.65 14.48
CA THR A 135 -17.84 6.43 13.99
C THR A 135 -17.40 6.50 12.53
N LEU A 136 -16.73 7.58 12.11
CA LEU A 136 -16.29 7.78 10.72
C LEU A 136 -14.78 7.94 10.60
N GLN A 137 -14.28 7.78 9.37
CA GLN A 137 -12.88 7.99 8.99
C GLN A 137 -12.75 9.04 7.88
N PHE A 138 -11.73 9.89 8.02
CA PHE A 138 -11.43 11.01 7.13
C PHE A 138 -9.96 11.04 6.71
N GLY A 139 -9.67 11.41 5.47
CA GLY A 139 -8.29 11.66 5.03
C GLY A 139 -8.11 11.66 3.52
N PHE A 140 -6.87 11.83 3.09
CA PHE A 140 -6.50 11.95 1.67
C PHE A 140 -5.49 10.84 1.27
N PRO A 141 -5.96 9.66 0.84
CA PRO A 141 -5.12 8.51 0.52
C PRO A 141 -4.29 8.67 -0.78
N GLU A 142 -4.52 9.72 -1.57
CA GLU A 142 -3.97 9.90 -2.92
C GLU A 142 -2.45 9.92 -2.98
N SER A 143 -1.78 10.39 -1.91
CA SER A 143 -0.31 10.41 -1.82
C SER A 143 0.31 9.01 -1.96
N ARG A 144 -0.40 7.95 -1.53
CA ARG A 144 0.01 6.55 -1.74
C ARG A 144 0.13 6.18 -3.22
N TYR A 145 -0.61 6.87 -4.08
CA TYR A 145 -0.66 6.63 -5.52
C TYR A 145 0.12 7.68 -6.32
N GLY A 146 0.94 8.50 -5.67
CA GLY A 146 1.69 9.58 -6.32
C GLY A 146 0.80 10.73 -6.79
N LEU A 147 -0.47 10.75 -6.37
CA LEU A 147 -1.45 11.79 -6.61
C LEU A 147 -1.55 12.71 -5.39
N PHE A 148 -2.30 13.79 -5.54
CA PHE A 148 -2.80 14.59 -4.42
C PHE A 148 -4.24 14.98 -4.71
N THR A 149 -4.99 15.42 -3.69
CA THR A 149 -6.36 15.90 -3.88
C THR A 149 -6.36 17.37 -4.20
N ALA A 150 -7.06 17.78 -5.26
CA ALA A 150 -7.34 19.17 -5.58
C ALA A 150 -8.73 19.59 -5.04
N PHE A 151 -9.48 20.41 -5.78
CA PHE A 151 -10.84 20.86 -5.42
C PHE A 151 -10.85 21.78 -4.18
N GLY A 152 -9.80 22.58 -4.03
CA GLY A 152 -9.58 23.48 -2.92
C GLY A 152 -9.02 22.79 -1.67
N ALA A 153 -8.64 21.51 -1.72
CA ALA A 153 -8.09 20.82 -0.56
C ALA A 153 -6.82 21.51 -0.02
N THR A 154 -5.94 22.03 -0.88
CA THR A 154 -4.76 22.80 -0.43
C THR A 154 -5.10 24.22 0.03
N ILE A 155 -6.36 24.64 -0.16
CA ILE A 155 -6.86 25.98 0.20
C ILE A 155 -7.62 25.92 1.53
N TYR A 156 -8.64 25.06 1.63
CA TYR A 156 -9.49 24.99 2.81
C TYR A 156 -8.80 24.27 3.96
N LEU A 157 -8.13 23.15 3.71
CA LEU A 157 -7.56 22.34 4.79
C LEU A 157 -6.54 23.09 5.66
N PRO A 158 -5.54 23.82 5.11
CA PRO A 158 -4.61 24.59 5.94
C PRO A 158 -5.27 25.69 6.76
N ALA A 159 -6.36 26.29 6.25
CA ALA A 159 -7.11 27.31 6.97
C ALA A 159 -7.90 26.72 8.16
N LEU A 160 -8.32 25.46 8.05
CA LEU A 160 -9.08 24.76 9.08
C LEU A 160 -8.21 24.17 10.19
N ILE A 161 -7.11 23.49 9.83
CA ILE A 161 -6.34 22.68 10.80
C ILE A 161 -4.88 23.14 10.95
N GLY A 162 -4.49 24.22 10.27
CA GLY A 162 -3.12 24.71 10.19
C GLY A 162 -2.29 24.01 9.10
N THR A 163 -1.26 24.70 8.61
CA THR A 163 -0.47 24.26 7.44
C THR A 163 0.28 22.95 7.68
N GLU A 164 0.84 22.73 8.87
CA GLU A 164 1.58 21.51 9.19
C GLU A 164 0.68 20.27 9.24
N ASN A 165 -0.47 20.36 9.90
CA ASN A 165 -1.44 19.25 9.95
C ASN A 165 -2.03 18.98 8.56
N ALA A 166 -2.29 20.02 7.76
CA ALA A 166 -2.76 19.87 6.39
C ALA A 166 -1.72 19.17 5.51
N LEU A 167 -0.45 19.59 5.60
CA LEU A 167 0.66 18.94 4.90
C LEU A 167 0.76 17.45 5.30
N SER A 168 0.67 17.14 6.59
CA SER A 168 0.67 15.76 7.08
C SER A 168 -0.48 14.94 6.51
N LEU A 169 -1.72 15.45 6.58
CA LEU A 169 -2.92 14.72 6.14
C LEU A 169 -2.96 14.51 4.62
N LEU A 170 -2.45 15.46 3.83
CA LEU A 170 -2.39 15.38 2.37
C LEU A 170 -1.26 14.47 1.85
N THR A 171 -0.15 14.34 2.58
CA THR A 171 1.06 13.67 2.05
C THR A 171 1.38 12.31 2.68
N GLN A 172 0.73 11.95 3.79
CA GLN A 172 1.04 10.72 4.53
C GLN A 172 0.00 9.60 4.37
N SER A 173 -1.10 9.86 3.66
CA SER A 173 -2.22 8.91 3.50
C SER A 173 -2.79 8.41 4.83
N LYS A 174 -2.70 9.22 5.90
CA LYS A 174 -3.29 8.90 7.21
C LYS A 174 -4.80 9.10 7.14
N LEU A 175 -5.54 8.15 7.68
CA LEU A 175 -6.95 8.36 8.04
C LEU A 175 -7.05 8.74 9.52
N VAL A 176 -7.92 9.70 9.82
CA VAL A 176 -8.24 10.15 11.17
C VAL A 176 -9.68 9.78 11.52
N SER A 177 -9.91 9.40 12.77
CA SER A 177 -11.24 9.15 13.34
C SER A 177 -12.06 10.42 13.48
N SER A 178 -13.38 10.29 13.70
CA SER A 178 -14.27 11.42 14.04
C SER A 178 -13.76 12.23 15.23
N GLU A 179 -13.28 11.57 16.28
CA GLU A 179 -12.76 12.22 17.47
C GLU A 179 -11.46 12.98 17.19
N GLU A 180 -10.51 12.34 16.51
CA GLU A 180 -9.26 13.02 16.09
C GLU A 180 -9.56 14.20 15.15
N ALA A 181 -10.49 14.04 14.20
CA ALA A 181 -10.88 15.08 13.27
C ALA A 181 -11.52 16.28 13.98
N HIS A 182 -12.33 16.03 15.01
CA HIS A 182 -12.90 17.08 15.86
C HIS A 182 -11.81 17.81 16.66
N GLN A 183 -10.88 17.07 17.28
CA GLN A 183 -9.75 17.66 18.02
C GLN A 183 -8.83 18.51 17.13
N LEU A 184 -8.66 18.12 15.86
CA LEU A 184 -7.88 18.87 14.89
C LEU A 184 -8.56 20.17 14.41
N GLY A 185 -9.89 20.28 14.56
CA GLY A 185 -10.71 21.34 13.98
C GLY A 185 -11.22 21.06 12.57
N LEU A 186 -10.99 19.84 12.06
CA LEU A 186 -11.54 19.40 10.77
C LEU A 186 -13.06 19.24 10.85
N ILE A 187 -13.57 18.74 11.98
CA ILE A 187 -15.01 18.64 12.28
C ILE A 187 -15.35 19.58 13.43
N ASN A 188 -16.43 20.35 13.30
CA ASN A 188 -16.83 21.32 14.31
C ASN A 188 -17.67 20.71 15.43
N GLU A 189 -18.52 19.72 15.11
CA GLU A 189 -19.42 19.10 16.09
C GLU A 189 -19.60 17.61 15.79
N LEU A 190 -19.67 16.81 16.86
CA LEU A 190 -19.92 15.38 16.78
C LEU A 190 -21.37 15.07 17.19
N ALA A 191 -22.07 14.37 16.32
CA ALA A 191 -23.40 13.84 16.56
C ALA A 191 -23.30 12.41 17.08
N GLN A 192 -24.13 12.07 18.09
CA GLN A 192 -24.19 10.71 18.62
C GLN A 192 -24.68 9.70 17.57
N LYS A 193 -25.63 10.11 16.73
CA LYS A 193 -26.16 9.29 15.64
C LYS A 193 -26.23 10.09 14.33
N PRO A 194 -26.15 9.42 13.17
CA PRO A 194 -26.30 10.09 11.87
C PRO A 194 -27.59 10.93 11.74
N ASP A 195 -28.69 10.47 12.34
CA ASP A 195 -30.00 11.17 12.29
C ASP A 195 -30.01 12.49 13.08
N ASP A 196 -29.08 12.67 14.03
CA ASP A 196 -28.98 13.88 14.85
C ASP A 196 -28.26 15.02 14.10
N CYS A 197 -27.51 14.71 13.03
CA CYS A 197 -26.72 15.69 12.27
C CYS A 197 -27.56 16.84 11.69
N LEU A 198 -28.71 16.53 11.08
CA LEU A 198 -29.55 17.55 10.42
C LEU A 198 -30.22 18.50 11.43
N PRO A 199 -30.85 18.02 12.53
CA PRO A 199 -31.32 18.89 13.60
C PRO A 199 -30.25 19.84 14.16
N LEU A 200 -29.03 19.33 14.42
CA LEU A 200 -27.91 20.14 14.92
C LEU A 200 -27.53 21.24 13.92
N ALA A 201 -27.41 20.91 12.64
CA ALA A 201 -27.11 21.89 11.60
C ALA A 201 -28.15 22.99 11.50
N LYS A 202 -29.45 22.64 11.53
CA LYS A 202 -30.53 23.64 11.50
C LYS A 202 -30.49 24.56 12.71
N ASN A 203 -30.24 24.00 13.89
CA ASN A 203 -30.09 24.78 15.11
C ASN A 203 -28.91 25.77 15.02
N TRP A 204 -27.76 25.32 14.50
CA TRP A 204 -26.59 26.18 14.30
C TRP A 204 -26.86 27.32 13.30
N ILE A 205 -27.60 27.06 12.21
CA ILE A 205 -27.96 28.08 11.22
C ILE A 205 -28.90 29.15 11.81
N LEU A 206 -29.85 28.75 12.66
CA LEU A 206 -30.81 29.69 13.28
C LEU A 206 -30.19 30.48 14.44
N HIS A 207 -29.20 29.91 15.10
CA HIS A 207 -28.55 30.49 16.26
C HIS A 207 -27.02 30.49 16.08
N PRO A 208 -26.51 31.15 15.01
CA PRO A 208 -25.09 31.19 14.77
C PRO A 208 -24.44 31.97 15.91
N PRO A 209 -23.37 31.46 16.54
CA PRO A 209 -22.60 32.26 17.49
C PRO A 209 -22.13 33.55 16.79
N SER A 210 -22.06 34.66 17.54
CA SER A 210 -21.64 35.96 16.98
C SER A 210 -20.38 35.82 16.13
N ILE A 211 -20.43 36.30 14.89
CA ILE A 211 -19.46 36.07 13.80
C ILE A 211 -18.00 36.48 14.16
N ASP A 212 -17.78 37.23 15.25
CA ASP A 212 -16.45 37.47 15.83
C ASP A 212 -15.80 36.23 16.49
N ALA A 213 -16.52 35.12 16.62
CA ALA A 213 -16.04 33.85 17.16
C ALA A 213 -15.50 32.93 16.05
N ASN A 214 -14.48 33.38 15.32
CA ASN A 214 -13.66 32.57 14.40
C ASN A 214 -12.81 31.55 15.19
N GLN A 215 -13.46 30.74 16.04
CA GLN A 215 -12.82 29.90 17.05
C GLN A 215 -12.15 28.62 16.49
N HIS A 216 -12.17 28.40 15.17
CA HIS A 216 -11.46 27.26 14.57
C HIS A 216 -10.60 27.57 13.35
N THR A 217 -10.55 28.80 12.85
CA THR A 217 -9.38 29.22 12.04
C THR A 217 -8.21 29.35 13.00
N LYS A 218 -7.44 28.27 13.16
CA LYS A 218 -6.09 28.42 13.69
C LYS A 218 -5.39 29.48 12.86
N GLN A 219 -4.68 30.40 13.50
CA GLN A 219 -3.78 31.30 12.80
C GLN A 219 -2.93 30.42 11.87
N MET A 220 -2.85 30.78 10.59
CA MET A 220 -2.05 30.02 9.65
C MET A 220 -0.59 30.08 10.11
N ASP A 221 -0.12 29.00 10.73
CA ASP A 221 1.25 28.90 11.15
C ASP A 221 2.16 28.83 9.91
N GLU A 222 3.29 29.55 9.98
CA GLU A 222 4.34 29.42 8.97
C GLU A 222 4.81 27.97 8.92
N LEU A 223 4.84 27.40 7.72
CA LEU A 223 5.31 26.05 7.53
C LEU A 223 6.81 25.98 7.79
N GLY A 224 7.20 25.44 8.94
CA GLY A 224 8.60 25.35 9.33
C GLY A 224 9.44 24.54 8.33
N PRO A 225 10.69 24.94 8.04
CA PRO A 225 11.57 24.25 7.10
C PRO A 225 11.81 22.78 7.50
N GLU A 226 11.75 22.46 8.79
CA GLU A 226 11.92 21.11 9.31
C GLU A 226 10.80 20.14 8.87
N ALA A 227 9.54 20.58 8.90
CA ALA A 227 8.40 19.76 8.49
C ALA A 227 8.45 19.44 6.99
N ILE A 228 8.80 20.43 6.17
CA ILE A 228 9.02 20.26 4.73
C ILE A 228 10.18 19.29 4.49
N LEU A 229 11.32 19.50 5.14
CA LEU A 229 12.51 18.67 4.97
C LEU A 229 12.24 17.20 5.37
N ALA A 230 11.47 16.97 6.44
CA ALA A 230 11.08 15.64 6.87
C ALA A 230 10.28 14.89 5.79
N ILE A 231 9.30 15.57 5.18
CA ILE A 231 8.45 14.98 4.14
C ILE A 231 9.20 14.84 2.83
N GLN A 232 10.00 15.83 2.42
CA GLN A 232 10.87 15.74 1.25
C GLN A 232 11.86 14.59 1.39
N LYS A 233 12.44 14.37 2.57
CA LYS A 233 13.32 13.23 2.84
C LYS A 233 12.60 11.89 2.75
N LYS A 234 11.34 11.83 3.19
CA LYS A 234 10.51 10.60 3.10
C LYS A 234 10.06 10.33 1.66
N ALA A 235 9.64 11.36 0.93
CA ALA A 235 9.18 11.28 -0.46
C ALA A 235 10.34 11.17 -1.46
N ARG A 236 11.54 11.64 -1.09
CA ARG A 236 12.78 11.58 -1.88
C ARG A 236 12.66 12.26 -3.24
N GLY A 237 11.69 13.17 -3.39
CA GLY A 237 11.35 13.79 -4.67
C GLY A 237 10.67 12.87 -5.69
N LEU A 238 10.39 11.60 -5.36
CA LEU A 238 9.90 10.59 -6.30
C LEU A 238 8.38 10.64 -6.56
N TYR A 239 7.63 11.31 -5.69
CA TYR A 239 6.16 11.32 -5.73
C TYR A 239 5.65 12.69 -6.18
N ALA A 240 5.15 12.76 -7.42
CA ALA A 240 4.73 14.01 -8.06
C ALA A 240 3.64 14.75 -7.25
N GLY A 241 2.63 14.04 -6.76
CA GLY A 241 1.56 14.64 -5.94
C GLY A 241 2.06 15.21 -4.61
N THR A 242 2.94 14.50 -3.90
CA THR A 242 3.55 15.01 -2.67
C THR A 242 4.37 16.27 -2.92
N ASN A 243 5.16 16.29 -3.99
CA ASN A 243 5.94 17.47 -4.38
C ASN A 243 5.02 18.67 -4.71
N ALA A 244 3.91 18.43 -5.42
CA ALA A 244 2.92 19.46 -5.73
C ALA A 244 2.26 20.04 -4.47
N VAL A 245 1.90 19.22 -3.49
CA VAL A 245 1.36 19.70 -2.20
C VAL A 245 2.37 20.59 -1.47
N ILE A 246 3.64 20.18 -1.43
CA ILE A 246 4.69 20.99 -0.80
C ILE A 246 4.80 22.35 -1.51
N GLU A 247 4.84 22.35 -2.83
CA GLU A 247 4.93 23.58 -3.63
C GLU A 247 3.72 24.51 -3.38
N LEU A 248 2.51 23.97 -3.39
CA LEU A 248 1.27 24.74 -3.17
C LEU A 248 1.22 25.34 -1.78
N LEU A 249 1.54 24.57 -0.74
CA LEU A 249 1.49 25.05 0.64
C LEU A 249 2.59 26.07 0.96
N GLN A 250 3.75 25.99 0.28
CA GLN A 250 4.79 27.01 0.38
C GLN A 250 4.37 28.33 -0.30
N LYS A 251 3.83 28.27 -1.52
CA LYS A 251 3.45 29.47 -2.30
C LYS A 251 2.24 30.20 -1.72
N LYS A 252 1.30 29.47 -1.12
CA LYS A 252 0.04 30.02 -0.61
C LYS A 252 0.21 31.15 0.41
N GLN A 253 1.31 31.17 1.17
CA GLN A 253 1.60 32.28 2.09
C GLN A 253 1.72 33.64 1.38
N LEU A 254 1.95 33.63 0.06
CA LEU A 254 2.18 34.82 -0.77
C LEU A 254 1.09 35.04 -1.83
N SER A 255 0.02 34.24 -1.83
CA SER A 255 -1.00 34.25 -2.89
C SER A 255 -2.41 34.45 -2.34
N THR A 256 -3.27 35.10 -3.11
CA THR A 256 -4.71 35.16 -2.82
C THR A 256 -5.36 33.78 -2.98
N PRO A 257 -6.54 33.51 -2.38
CA PRO A 257 -7.23 32.23 -2.55
C PRO A 257 -7.53 31.86 -4.01
N PHE A 258 -7.83 32.85 -4.87
CA PHE A 258 -8.06 32.63 -6.30
C PHE A 258 -6.77 32.24 -7.04
N GLU A 259 -5.66 32.93 -6.78
CA GLU A 259 -4.36 32.55 -7.35
C GLU A 259 -3.93 31.15 -6.89
N ALA A 260 -4.19 30.80 -5.62
CA ALA A 260 -3.91 29.46 -5.10
C ALA A 260 -4.77 28.39 -5.79
N ALA A 261 -6.04 28.67 -6.10
CA ALA A 261 -6.91 27.75 -6.85
C ALA A 261 -6.43 27.53 -8.29
N GLU A 262 -5.96 28.59 -8.96
CA GLU A 262 -5.39 28.47 -10.30
C GLU A 262 -4.12 27.62 -10.28
N GLN A 263 -3.23 27.84 -9.30
CA GLN A 263 -2.02 27.04 -9.13
C GLN A 263 -2.34 25.57 -8.83
N GLU A 264 -3.30 25.30 -7.94
CA GLU A 264 -3.74 23.94 -7.58
C GLU A 264 -4.24 23.21 -8.83
N ALA A 265 -5.12 23.84 -9.61
CA ALA A 265 -5.67 23.24 -10.82
C ALA A 265 -4.59 22.91 -11.88
N ASN A 266 -3.63 23.82 -12.08
CA ASN A 266 -2.53 23.61 -13.01
C ASN A 266 -1.61 22.45 -12.58
N LEU A 267 -1.22 22.42 -11.30
CA LEU A 267 -0.36 21.35 -10.77
C LEU A 267 -1.08 20.00 -10.74
N TYR A 268 -2.39 19.99 -10.46
CA TYR A 268 -3.19 18.76 -10.48
C TYR A 268 -3.20 18.11 -11.86
N LEU A 269 -3.42 18.90 -12.92
CA LEU A 269 -3.33 18.39 -14.28
C LEU A 269 -1.91 17.93 -14.64
N HIS A 270 -0.88 18.68 -14.22
CA HIS A 270 0.50 18.29 -14.46
C HIS A 270 0.79 16.91 -13.85
N VAL A 271 0.36 16.66 -12.61
CA VAL A 271 0.52 15.37 -11.93
C VAL A 271 -0.26 14.26 -12.67
N LEU A 272 -1.50 14.50 -13.08
CA LEU A 272 -2.31 13.50 -13.81
C LEU A 272 -1.76 13.15 -15.20
N ARG A 273 -0.97 14.03 -15.82
CA ARG A 273 -0.32 13.76 -17.12
C ARG A 273 1.00 13.01 -17.00
N ARG A 274 1.53 12.84 -15.78
CA ARG A 274 2.75 12.07 -15.53
C ARG A 274 2.42 10.58 -15.64
N PRO A 275 3.30 9.76 -16.23
CA PRO A 275 3.05 8.32 -16.34
C PRO A 275 3.21 7.58 -15.00
N GLU A 276 4.00 8.12 -14.07
CA GLU A 276 4.27 7.46 -12.78
C GLU A 276 3.03 7.33 -11.89
N PRO A 277 2.21 8.38 -11.65
CA PRO A 277 0.97 8.23 -10.89
C PRO A 277 -0.02 7.25 -11.52
N LEU A 278 -0.09 7.18 -12.85
CA LEU A 278 -0.93 6.18 -13.53
C LEU A 278 -0.46 4.76 -13.21
N SER A 279 0.85 4.51 -13.32
CA SER A 279 1.48 3.22 -13.00
C SER A 279 1.22 2.84 -11.52
N MET A 280 1.33 3.81 -10.62
CA MET A 280 1.05 3.63 -9.19
C MET A 280 -0.43 3.32 -8.92
N VAL A 281 -1.38 4.03 -9.52
CA VAL A 281 -2.81 3.77 -9.37
C VAL A 281 -3.17 2.40 -9.92
N ARG A 282 -2.64 2.01 -11.10
CA ARG A 282 -2.84 0.68 -11.66
C ARG A 282 -2.51 -0.40 -10.65
N THR A 283 -1.34 -0.32 -10.01
CA THR A 283 -0.87 -1.39 -9.13
C THR A 283 -1.42 -1.27 -7.71
N LEU A 284 -1.23 -0.13 -7.05
CA LEU A 284 -1.48 0.05 -5.62
C LEU A 284 -2.96 0.29 -5.30
N HIS A 285 -3.77 0.68 -6.29
CA HIS A 285 -5.21 0.83 -6.15
C HIS A 285 -5.95 -0.33 -6.82
N TYR A 286 -6.00 -0.37 -8.15
CA TYR A 286 -6.82 -1.34 -8.89
C TYR A 286 -6.29 -2.77 -8.77
N GLY A 287 -4.98 -2.99 -8.93
CA GLY A 287 -4.35 -4.30 -8.79
C GLY A 287 -4.55 -4.88 -7.39
N VAL A 288 -4.29 -4.10 -6.34
CA VAL A 288 -4.54 -4.52 -4.95
C VAL A 288 -6.03 -4.80 -4.69
N GLN A 289 -6.95 -3.98 -5.21
CA GLN A 289 -8.38 -4.25 -5.07
C GLN A 289 -8.80 -5.55 -5.75
N LEU A 290 -8.27 -5.82 -6.95
CA LEU A 290 -8.53 -7.06 -7.67
C LEU A 290 -7.98 -8.26 -6.91
N ALA A 291 -6.75 -8.19 -6.42
CA ALA A 291 -6.12 -9.22 -5.60
C ALA A 291 -6.89 -9.50 -4.30
N LYS A 292 -7.55 -8.47 -3.72
CA LYS A 292 -8.40 -8.60 -2.53
C LYS A 292 -9.86 -8.98 -2.83
N SER A 293 -10.24 -9.08 -4.11
CA SER A 293 -11.64 -9.28 -4.49
C SER A 293 -12.03 -10.76 -4.37
N PRO A 294 -13.05 -11.11 -3.56
CA PRO A 294 -13.52 -12.49 -3.51
C PRO A 294 -14.21 -12.93 -4.81
N LYS A 295 -14.57 -11.99 -5.69
CA LYS A 295 -15.22 -12.29 -6.99
C LYS A 295 -14.33 -13.09 -7.94
N THR A 296 -13.03 -13.13 -7.70
CA THR A 296 -12.08 -13.93 -8.49
C THR A 296 -12.05 -15.40 -8.05
N ILE A 297 -12.70 -15.75 -6.94
CA ILE A 297 -12.73 -17.10 -6.36
C ILE A 297 -14.08 -17.74 -6.66
N ASN A 298 -14.07 -18.77 -7.51
CA ASN A 298 -15.25 -19.59 -7.71
C ASN A 298 -15.52 -20.37 -6.42
N HIS A 299 -16.77 -20.40 -5.94
CA HIS A 299 -17.16 -21.14 -4.72
C HIS A 299 -16.59 -20.62 -3.40
N PHE A 300 -16.40 -19.30 -3.26
CA PHE A 300 -15.90 -18.66 -2.04
C PHE A 300 -16.63 -19.10 -0.74
N GLU A 301 -17.95 -19.34 -0.80
CA GLU A 301 -18.78 -19.69 0.37
C GLU A 301 -18.66 -21.16 0.82
N ASP A 302 -18.12 -22.06 -0.01
CA ASP A 302 -18.09 -23.50 0.24
C ASP A 302 -16.98 -23.92 1.23
N TYR A 303 -16.07 -23.00 1.56
CA TYR A 303 -14.95 -23.24 2.48
C TYR A 303 -15.06 -22.39 3.75
N SER A 304 -15.20 -23.06 4.89
CA SER A 304 -15.25 -22.42 6.21
C SER A 304 -13.96 -22.65 6.98
N LEU A 305 -13.19 -21.57 7.18
CA LEU A 305 -11.96 -21.60 7.96
C LEU A 305 -12.22 -21.36 9.45
N LYS A 306 -12.44 -22.42 10.23
CA LYS A 306 -12.73 -22.31 11.67
C LYS A 306 -11.49 -22.53 12.52
N LYS A 307 -10.63 -23.46 12.10
CA LYS A 307 -9.41 -23.83 12.82
C LYS A 307 -8.19 -23.92 11.91
N ILE A 308 -7.08 -23.32 12.34
CA ILE A 308 -5.76 -23.42 11.68
C ILE A 308 -4.77 -24.11 12.61
N GLY A 309 -4.05 -25.09 12.07
CA GLY A 309 -2.85 -25.65 12.68
C GLY A 309 -1.61 -24.92 12.18
N ILE A 310 -0.69 -24.55 13.06
CA ILE A 310 0.58 -23.91 12.70
C ILE A 310 1.72 -24.75 13.26
N LEU A 311 2.62 -25.19 12.39
CA LEU A 311 3.77 -26.02 12.76
C LEU A 311 5.03 -25.15 12.81
N GLY A 312 5.57 -24.96 14.01
CA GLY A 312 6.68 -24.06 14.28
C GLY A 312 6.20 -22.74 14.90
N ALA A 313 6.61 -22.47 16.14
CA ALA A 313 6.29 -21.27 16.89
C ALA A 313 7.43 -20.24 16.88
N GLY A 314 8.28 -20.30 15.84
CA GLY A 314 9.30 -19.30 15.55
C GLY A 314 8.71 -17.96 15.11
N MET A 315 9.55 -17.09 14.56
CA MET A 315 9.16 -15.73 14.15
C MET A 315 7.96 -15.72 13.19
N MET A 316 7.98 -16.56 12.16
CA MET A 316 6.92 -16.61 11.15
C MET A 316 5.63 -17.21 11.71
N GLY A 317 5.69 -18.41 12.29
CA GLY A 317 4.51 -19.09 12.82
C GLY A 317 3.82 -18.31 13.95
N SER A 318 4.56 -17.58 14.78
CA SER A 318 3.99 -16.68 15.80
C SER A 318 3.17 -15.55 15.19
N GLY A 319 3.67 -14.96 14.10
CA GLY A 319 2.98 -13.90 13.38
C GLY A 319 1.75 -14.41 12.63
N ILE A 320 1.84 -15.58 11.98
CA ILE A 320 0.70 -16.25 11.33
C ILE A 320 -0.37 -16.59 12.38
N ALA A 321 0.02 -17.09 13.55
CA ALA A 321 -0.89 -17.38 14.66
C ALA A 321 -1.64 -16.15 15.15
N TYR A 322 -0.93 -15.03 15.29
CA TYR A 322 -1.53 -13.75 15.67
C TYR A 322 -2.56 -13.28 14.62
N GLU A 323 -2.21 -13.31 13.33
CA GLU A 323 -3.10 -12.90 12.24
C GLU A 323 -4.36 -13.77 12.17
N ALA A 324 -4.22 -15.09 12.31
CA ALA A 324 -5.34 -16.02 12.36
C ALA A 324 -6.27 -15.75 13.56
N ALA A 325 -5.70 -15.58 14.76
CA ALA A 325 -6.49 -15.27 15.95
C ALA A 325 -7.19 -13.91 15.87
N ARG A 326 -6.54 -12.91 15.25
CA ARG A 326 -7.12 -11.58 14.97
C ARG A 326 -8.31 -11.66 14.02
N ALA A 327 -8.24 -12.55 13.03
CA ALA A 327 -9.34 -12.88 12.12
C ALA A 327 -10.44 -13.74 12.75
N GLY A 328 -10.38 -14.01 14.06
CA GLY A 328 -11.39 -14.77 14.79
C GLY A 328 -11.30 -16.29 14.62
N ILE A 329 -10.17 -16.81 14.13
CA ILE A 329 -9.96 -18.23 13.84
C ILE A 329 -9.29 -18.91 15.06
N GLU A 330 -9.68 -20.14 15.36
CA GLU A 330 -9.01 -20.95 16.39
C GLU A 330 -7.63 -21.43 15.89
N VAL A 331 -6.61 -21.33 16.73
CA VAL A 331 -5.23 -21.63 16.33
C VAL A 331 -4.62 -22.68 17.25
N ALA A 332 -4.17 -23.80 16.68
CA ALA A 332 -3.26 -24.73 17.34
C ALA A 332 -1.82 -24.40 16.94
N LEU A 333 -1.06 -23.79 17.84
CA LEU A 333 0.34 -23.40 17.62
C LEU A 333 1.27 -24.47 18.17
N LYS A 334 1.77 -25.34 17.30
CA LYS A 334 2.60 -26.50 17.66
C LYS A 334 4.08 -26.19 17.52
N ASP A 335 4.88 -26.56 18.50
CA ASP A 335 6.34 -26.61 18.41
C ASP A 335 6.87 -27.92 19.02
N VAL A 336 8.19 -28.13 19.04
CA VAL A 336 8.85 -29.31 19.62
C VAL A 336 8.60 -29.40 21.12
N THR A 337 8.52 -28.25 21.80
CA THR A 337 8.23 -28.18 23.24
C THR A 337 7.12 -27.17 23.52
N LEU A 338 6.35 -27.40 24.58
CA LEU A 338 5.32 -26.46 25.02
C LEU A 338 5.91 -25.07 25.32
N SER A 339 7.13 -25.02 25.85
CA SER A 339 7.81 -23.75 26.14
C SER A 339 8.10 -22.91 24.89
N GLN A 340 8.47 -23.54 23.77
CA GLN A 340 8.65 -22.86 22.48
C GLN A 340 7.31 -22.37 21.92
N ALA A 341 6.27 -23.21 21.97
CA ALA A 341 4.92 -22.80 21.58
C ALA A 341 4.39 -21.62 22.41
N GLN A 342 4.65 -21.62 23.72
CA GLN A 342 4.29 -20.51 24.61
C GLN A 342 5.07 -19.23 24.30
N ARG A 343 6.35 -19.33 23.92
CA ARG A 343 7.13 -18.16 23.43
C ARG A 343 6.49 -17.56 22.19
N GLY A 344 6.02 -18.39 21.26
CA GLY A 344 5.31 -17.90 20.07
C GLY A 344 3.99 -17.21 20.42
N LYS A 345 3.21 -17.75 21.36
CA LYS A 345 2.01 -17.06 21.89
C LYS A 345 2.35 -15.74 22.59
N ALA A 346 3.51 -15.65 23.27
CA ALA A 346 3.93 -14.43 23.94
C ALA A 346 4.18 -13.26 22.95
N TYR A 347 4.57 -13.55 21.71
CA TYR A 347 4.66 -12.54 20.65
C TYR A 347 3.29 -11.88 20.39
N ALA A 348 2.22 -12.67 20.24
CA ALA A 348 0.87 -12.14 20.08
C ALA A 348 0.46 -11.23 21.25
N LYS A 349 0.85 -11.60 22.49
CA LYS A 349 0.61 -10.78 23.68
C LYS A 349 1.30 -9.42 23.58
N GLN A 350 2.56 -9.38 23.15
CA GLN A 350 3.31 -8.12 22.98
C GLN A 350 2.69 -7.23 21.90
N VAL A 351 2.17 -7.81 20.82
CA VAL A 351 1.49 -7.04 19.77
C VAL A 351 0.17 -6.46 20.32
N CYS A 352 -0.62 -7.25 21.05
CA CYS A 352 -1.84 -6.77 21.72
C CYS A 352 -1.52 -5.64 22.70
N GLU A 353 -0.52 -5.78 23.57
CA GLU A 353 -0.11 -4.73 24.53
C GLU A 353 0.24 -3.40 23.83
N LYS A 354 0.91 -3.45 22.68
CA LYS A 354 1.20 -2.25 21.88
C LYS A 354 -0.08 -1.64 21.29
N SER A 355 -1.00 -2.45 20.75
CA SER A 355 -2.28 -1.96 20.24
C SER A 355 -3.16 -1.36 21.34
N LEU A 356 -3.17 -1.94 22.54
CA LEU A 356 -3.83 -1.41 23.73
C LEU A 356 -3.25 -0.03 24.12
N ALA A 357 -1.91 0.08 24.18
CA ALA A 357 -1.24 1.33 24.51
C ALA A 357 -1.50 2.44 23.48
N LEU A 358 -1.78 2.08 22.23
CA LEU A 358 -2.17 3.00 21.15
C LEU A 358 -3.67 3.28 21.09
N GLY A 359 -4.49 2.70 21.99
CA GLY A 359 -5.95 2.85 22.00
C GLY A 359 -6.68 2.15 20.84
N ALA A 360 -5.97 1.37 20.02
CA ALA A 360 -6.53 0.69 18.85
C ALA A 360 -7.24 -0.64 19.17
N MET A 361 -7.23 -1.06 20.44
CA MET A 361 -7.80 -2.31 20.93
C MET A 361 -8.23 -2.14 22.39
N THR A 362 -9.24 -2.89 22.85
CA THR A 362 -9.64 -2.96 24.26
C THR A 362 -9.06 -4.21 24.96
N ALA A 363 -8.94 -4.17 26.29
CA ALA A 363 -8.40 -5.29 27.07
C ALA A 363 -9.15 -6.61 26.80
N SER A 364 -10.48 -6.55 26.75
CA SER A 364 -11.33 -7.71 26.45
C SER A 364 -11.09 -8.28 25.05
N GLN A 365 -10.92 -7.42 24.03
CA GLN A 365 -10.57 -7.86 22.68
C GLN A 365 -9.21 -8.57 22.65
N GLY A 366 -8.23 -8.04 23.38
CA GLY A 366 -6.91 -8.65 23.51
C GLY A 366 -6.95 -10.03 24.17
N GLU A 367 -7.70 -10.18 25.26
CA GLU A 367 -7.89 -11.46 25.94
C GLU A 367 -8.58 -12.51 25.05
N GLN A 368 -9.64 -12.11 24.35
CA GLN A 368 -10.34 -12.99 23.40
C GLN A 368 -9.44 -13.46 22.26
N LEU A 369 -8.60 -12.56 21.71
CA LEU A 369 -7.61 -12.92 20.69
C LEU A 369 -6.62 -13.95 21.23
N LEU A 370 -6.04 -13.70 22.40
CA LEU A 370 -5.07 -14.61 23.02
C LEU A 370 -5.68 -15.96 23.41
N ALA A 371 -6.98 -16.00 23.75
CA ALA A 371 -7.69 -17.22 24.08
C ALA A 371 -7.84 -18.16 22.87
N ARG A 372 -7.88 -17.63 21.64
CA ARG A 372 -7.96 -18.43 20.41
C ARG A 372 -6.66 -19.17 20.09
N ILE A 373 -5.52 -18.75 20.65
CA ILE A 373 -4.22 -19.39 20.42
C ILE A 373 -3.97 -20.45 21.49
N LYS A 374 -4.05 -21.73 21.11
CA LYS A 374 -3.65 -22.87 21.92
C LYS A 374 -2.19 -23.26 21.60
N PRO A 375 -1.21 -22.88 22.45
CA PRO A 375 0.16 -23.37 22.29
C PRO A 375 0.21 -24.84 22.73
N THR A 376 0.92 -25.68 21.98
CA THR A 376 0.98 -27.12 22.23
C THR A 376 2.28 -27.74 21.72
N GLU A 377 2.64 -28.89 22.28
CA GLU A 377 3.67 -29.80 21.75
C GLU A 377 3.05 -31.08 21.15
N GLN A 378 1.75 -31.28 21.36
CA GLN A 378 1.02 -32.47 20.98
C GLN A 378 0.45 -32.30 19.58
N VAL A 379 0.89 -33.12 18.62
CA VAL A 379 0.40 -33.07 17.23
C VAL A 379 -1.11 -33.36 17.14
N GLY A 380 -1.67 -34.14 18.08
CA GLY A 380 -3.10 -34.42 18.18
C GLY A 380 -4.00 -33.19 18.36
N ASP A 381 -3.46 -32.07 18.86
CA ASP A 381 -4.21 -30.82 19.00
C ASP A 381 -4.53 -30.15 17.65
N LEU A 382 -3.89 -30.59 16.57
CA LEU A 382 -4.17 -30.15 15.21
C LEU A 382 -5.48 -30.76 14.65
N ASN A 383 -6.06 -31.76 15.33
CA ASN A 383 -7.19 -32.51 14.81
C ASN A 383 -8.36 -31.60 14.36
N GLY A 384 -8.85 -31.82 13.14
CA GLY A 384 -9.93 -31.06 12.54
C GLY A 384 -9.54 -29.67 12.03
N SER A 385 -8.26 -29.41 11.81
CA SER A 385 -7.81 -28.15 11.19
C SER A 385 -8.26 -28.09 9.73
N ASP A 386 -8.88 -26.97 9.34
CA ASP A 386 -9.29 -26.70 7.95
C ASP A 386 -8.08 -26.31 7.09
N CYS A 387 -7.04 -25.79 7.74
CA CYS A 387 -5.76 -25.50 7.12
C CYS A 387 -4.64 -25.80 8.12
N ILE A 388 -3.58 -26.47 7.65
CA ILE A 388 -2.33 -26.59 8.41
C ILE A 388 -1.24 -25.84 7.64
N ILE A 389 -0.56 -24.92 8.32
CA ILE A 389 0.55 -24.13 7.76
C ILE A 389 1.86 -24.53 8.45
N GLU A 390 2.79 -25.03 7.65
CA GLU A 390 4.14 -25.35 8.10
C GLU A 390 5.05 -24.13 8.04
N ALA A 391 5.69 -23.80 9.16
CA ALA A 391 6.62 -22.68 9.34
C ALA A 391 7.85 -23.06 10.22
N VAL A 392 8.36 -24.27 10.02
CA VAL A 392 9.61 -24.80 10.59
C VAL A 392 10.83 -24.36 9.76
N PHE A 393 12.02 -24.76 10.19
CA PHE A 393 13.28 -24.40 9.54
C PHE A 393 13.34 -24.82 8.06
N GLU A 394 14.13 -24.09 7.27
CA GLU A 394 14.30 -24.29 5.83
C GLU A 394 15.19 -25.51 5.51
N ASP A 395 14.71 -26.68 5.92
CA ASP A 395 15.32 -27.99 5.70
C ASP A 395 14.31 -28.94 5.05
N PHE A 396 14.69 -29.53 3.92
CA PHE A 396 13.79 -30.36 3.12
C PHE A 396 13.29 -31.59 3.90
N HIS A 397 14.19 -32.30 4.60
CA HIS A 397 13.84 -33.53 5.31
C HIS A 397 12.95 -33.24 6.50
N LEU A 398 13.23 -32.18 7.26
CA LEU A 398 12.40 -31.75 8.37
C LEU A 398 10.98 -31.41 7.90
N LYS A 399 10.85 -30.60 6.83
CA LYS A 399 9.55 -30.22 6.28
C LYS A 399 8.77 -31.43 5.77
N ALA A 400 9.44 -32.36 5.08
CA ALA A 400 8.82 -33.61 4.62
C ALA A 400 8.28 -34.45 5.78
N ASN A 401 9.08 -34.65 6.83
CA ASN A 401 8.66 -35.40 8.02
C ASN A 401 7.49 -34.75 8.74
N VAL A 402 7.56 -33.43 8.95
CA VAL A 402 6.50 -32.66 9.62
C VAL A 402 5.21 -32.65 8.81
N THR A 403 5.31 -32.61 7.48
CA THR A 403 4.16 -32.75 6.58
C THR A 403 3.47 -34.11 6.81
N GLN A 404 4.22 -35.22 6.72
CA GLN A 404 3.66 -36.57 6.90
C GLN A 404 2.99 -36.78 8.26
N GLU A 405 3.63 -36.29 9.34
CA GLU A 405 3.12 -36.43 10.70
C GLU A 405 1.78 -35.69 10.90
N SER A 406 1.57 -34.58 10.20
CA SER A 406 0.47 -33.66 10.47
C SER A 406 -0.74 -33.81 9.54
N LEU A 407 -0.56 -34.37 8.34
CA LEU A 407 -1.65 -34.59 7.37
C LEU A 407 -2.89 -35.32 7.93
N PRO A 408 -2.77 -36.36 8.79
CA PRO A 408 -3.94 -37.06 9.33
C PRO A 408 -4.89 -36.19 10.18
N TYR A 409 -4.44 -35.00 10.58
CA TYR A 409 -5.20 -34.08 11.43
C TYR A 409 -5.97 -33.01 10.66
N LEU A 410 -5.85 -32.98 9.32
CA LEU A 410 -6.68 -32.13 8.48
C LEU A 410 -8.15 -32.59 8.53
N SER A 411 -9.07 -31.63 8.44
CA SER A 411 -10.47 -31.94 8.17
C SER A 411 -10.62 -32.55 6.76
N GLU A 412 -11.74 -33.23 6.49
CA GLU A 412 -12.01 -33.87 5.18
C GLU A 412 -11.89 -32.90 4.00
N ASN A 413 -12.23 -31.62 4.24
CA ASN A 413 -12.12 -30.54 3.27
C ASN A 413 -10.91 -29.63 3.51
N GLY A 414 -9.95 -30.04 4.34
CA GLY A 414 -8.79 -29.26 4.68
C GLY A 414 -7.71 -29.26 3.61
N PHE A 415 -6.72 -28.38 3.76
CA PHE A 415 -5.52 -28.37 2.92
C PHE A 415 -4.25 -28.08 3.72
N PHE A 416 -3.11 -28.49 3.17
CA PHE A 416 -1.79 -28.27 3.74
C PHE A 416 -1.06 -27.17 2.98
N ALA A 417 -0.48 -26.22 3.72
CA ALA A 417 0.33 -25.15 3.19
C ALA A 417 1.73 -25.16 3.82
N THR A 418 2.76 -24.85 3.02
CA THR A 418 4.11 -24.57 3.54
C THR A 418 4.47 -23.10 3.37
N ASN A 419 5.07 -22.49 4.39
CA ASN A 419 5.64 -21.13 4.38
C ASN A 419 7.12 -21.13 3.95
N THR A 420 7.58 -22.14 3.22
CA THR A 420 8.96 -22.18 2.71
C THR A 420 9.26 -20.95 1.84
N THR A 421 10.51 -20.51 1.79
CA THR A 421 10.96 -19.31 1.07
C THR A 421 11.71 -19.65 -0.23
N SER A 422 12.37 -20.81 -0.30
CA SER A 422 13.17 -21.21 -1.46
C SER A 422 12.97 -22.63 -1.97
N LEU A 423 12.43 -23.54 -1.16
CA LEU A 423 12.28 -24.95 -1.54
C LEU A 423 11.10 -25.16 -2.50
N PRO A 424 11.26 -25.91 -3.60
CA PRO A 424 10.19 -26.15 -4.56
C PRO A 424 8.98 -26.86 -3.93
N ILE A 425 7.79 -26.32 -4.15
CA ILE A 425 6.51 -26.87 -3.64
C ILE A 425 6.24 -28.24 -4.24
N THR A 426 6.56 -28.44 -5.52
CA THR A 426 6.38 -29.71 -6.22
C THR A 426 7.21 -30.81 -5.59
N GLU A 427 8.42 -30.50 -5.13
CA GLU A 427 9.29 -31.49 -4.48
C GLU A 427 8.83 -31.81 -3.06
N LEU A 428 8.44 -30.79 -2.28
CA LEU A 428 7.90 -30.97 -0.93
C LEU A 428 6.57 -31.75 -0.95
N ALA A 429 5.76 -31.58 -1.99
CA ALA A 429 4.48 -32.27 -2.15
C ALA A 429 4.64 -33.81 -2.25
N PHE A 430 5.81 -34.35 -2.63
CA PHE A 430 6.06 -35.80 -2.63
C PHE A 430 6.00 -36.42 -1.23
N ALA A 431 6.20 -35.62 -0.18
CA ALA A 431 6.02 -36.08 1.19
C ALA A 431 4.54 -36.26 1.55
N SER A 432 3.62 -35.64 0.79
CA SER A 432 2.18 -35.71 1.04
C SER A 432 1.54 -36.92 0.37
N SER A 433 0.67 -37.64 1.10
CA SER A 433 -0.21 -38.65 0.51
C SER A 433 -1.31 -38.03 -0.36
N GLU A 434 -1.60 -36.73 -0.21
CA GLU A 434 -2.61 -35.98 -0.94
C GLU A 434 -1.99 -34.71 -1.57
N PRO A 435 -1.12 -34.85 -2.59
CA PRO A 435 -0.41 -33.71 -3.19
C PRO A 435 -1.35 -32.68 -3.85
N LYS A 436 -2.59 -33.08 -4.17
CA LYS A 436 -3.63 -32.16 -4.69
C LYS A 436 -4.04 -31.09 -3.68
N SER A 437 -3.95 -31.40 -2.39
CA SER A 437 -4.29 -30.52 -1.27
C SER A 437 -3.04 -29.87 -0.65
N PHE A 438 -1.90 -29.90 -1.33
CA PHE A 438 -0.64 -29.29 -0.90
C PHE A 438 -0.36 -28.02 -1.72
N ILE A 439 0.02 -26.94 -1.05
CA ILE A 439 0.29 -25.64 -1.68
C ILE A 439 1.37 -24.86 -0.92
N GLY A 440 2.02 -23.88 -1.55
CA GLY A 440 2.82 -22.88 -0.85
C GLY A 440 1.98 -21.68 -0.41
N MET A 441 2.19 -21.19 0.80
CA MET A 441 1.67 -19.92 1.31
C MET A 441 2.81 -19.17 2.00
N HIS A 442 3.56 -18.40 1.22
CA HIS A 442 4.73 -17.68 1.69
C HIS A 442 4.33 -16.31 2.24
N PHE A 443 4.39 -16.17 3.57
CA PHE A 443 4.18 -14.92 4.30
C PHE A 443 5.52 -14.17 4.44
N PHE A 444 5.45 -12.85 4.58
CA PHE A 444 6.63 -11.98 4.70
C PHE A 444 6.77 -11.47 6.14
N SER A 445 8.01 -11.40 6.63
CA SER A 445 8.30 -10.94 7.99
C SER A 445 8.43 -9.41 8.07
N PRO A 446 7.90 -8.75 9.11
CA PRO A 446 7.01 -9.27 10.15
C PRO A 446 5.58 -9.52 9.62
N VAL A 447 5.03 -10.71 9.92
CA VAL A 447 3.74 -11.15 9.36
C VAL A 447 2.58 -10.24 9.78
N ASP A 448 2.63 -9.60 10.95
CA ASP A 448 1.60 -8.68 11.43
C ASP A 448 1.55 -7.34 10.66
N ARG A 449 2.59 -7.03 9.89
CA ARG A 449 2.76 -5.75 9.18
C ARG A 449 2.80 -5.89 7.68
N MET A 450 3.41 -6.97 7.19
CA MET A 450 3.53 -7.20 5.76
C MET A 450 2.18 -7.65 5.20
N PRO A 451 1.64 -6.96 4.18
CA PRO A 451 0.30 -7.25 3.68
C PRO A 451 0.29 -8.38 2.65
N LEU A 452 1.40 -8.64 1.96
CA LEU A 452 1.50 -9.63 0.89
C LEU A 452 1.53 -11.07 1.44
N VAL A 453 0.91 -11.99 0.71
CA VAL A 453 1.20 -13.44 0.76
C VAL A 453 1.36 -13.94 -0.66
N GLU A 454 2.42 -14.69 -0.91
CA GLU A 454 2.66 -15.34 -2.19
C GLU A 454 2.10 -16.78 -2.13
N ILE A 455 1.12 -17.08 -2.97
CA ILE A 455 0.46 -18.39 -3.04
C ILE A 455 1.07 -19.18 -4.20
N ILE A 456 1.75 -20.27 -3.89
CA ILE A 456 2.57 -21.01 -4.85
C ILE A 456 1.92 -22.35 -5.21
N CYS A 457 1.54 -22.51 -6.48
CA CYS A 457 0.97 -23.74 -6.99
C CYS A 457 2.08 -24.71 -7.41
N GLY A 458 2.14 -25.88 -6.75
CA GLY A 458 2.92 -27.01 -7.26
C GLY A 458 2.23 -27.66 -8.45
N LYS A 459 2.97 -28.52 -9.19
CA LYS A 459 2.43 -29.16 -10.41
C LYS A 459 1.14 -29.96 -10.21
N GLN A 460 0.91 -30.47 -9.00
CA GLN A 460 -0.26 -31.30 -8.66
C GLN A 460 -1.32 -30.55 -7.85
N THR A 461 -1.06 -29.32 -7.42
CA THR A 461 -2.00 -28.53 -6.62
C THR A 461 -3.32 -28.36 -7.38
N ALA A 462 -4.42 -28.78 -6.77
CA ALA A 462 -5.74 -28.67 -7.39
C ALA A 462 -6.25 -27.22 -7.33
N GLN A 463 -7.05 -26.82 -8.33
CA GLN A 463 -7.69 -25.50 -8.37
C GLN A 463 -8.49 -25.18 -7.10
N LYS A 464 -9.22 -26.16 -6.55
CA LYS A 464 -9.97 -26.00 -5.30
C LYS A 464 -9.06 -25.68 -4.10
N THR A 465 -7.82 -26.16 -4.10
CA THR A 465 -6.83 -25.89 -3.04
C THR A 465 -6.33 -24.45 -3.15
N LEU A 466 -6.06 -23.98 -4.36
CA LEU A 466 -5.73 -22.57 -4.63
C LEU A 466 -6.85 -21.64 -4.14
N GLU A 467 -8.11 -21.95 -4.48
CA GLU A 467 -9.28 -21.18 -4.03
C GLU A 467 -9.40 -21.12 -2.50
N LYS A 468 -9.17 -22.23 -1.80
CA LYS A 468 -9.13 -22.27 -0.33
C LYS A 468 -7.98 -21.42 0.23
N ALA A 469 -6.79 -21.50 -0.35
CA ALA A 469 -5.63 -20.71 0.07
C ALA A 469 -5.84 -19.21 -0.13
N LEU A 470 -6.45 -18.81 -1.25
CA LEU A 470 -6.86 -17.42 -1.51
C LEU A 470 -7.90 -16.96 -0.47
N THR A 471 -8.95 -17.75 -0.22
CA THR A 471 -9.95 -17.46 0.82
C THR A 471 -9.31 -17.32 2.20
N THR A 472 -8.36 -18.20 2.55
CA THR A 472 -7.59 -18.09 3.79
C THR A 472 -6.80 -16.78 3.83
N ALA A 473 -6.04 -16.43 2.79
CA ALA A 473 -5.27 -15.18 2.75
C ALA A 473 -6.17 -13.94 2.91
N LEU A 474 -7.30 -13.89 2.20
CA LEU A 474 -8.26 -12.79 2.30
C LEU A 474 -8.86 -12.68 3.71
N ARG A 475 -9.20 -13.82 4.34
CA ARG A 475 -9.73 -13.84 5.71
C ARG A 475 -8.70 -13.37 6.74
N LEU A 476 -7.42 -13.62 6.49
CA LEU A 476 -6.30 -13.07 7.27
C LEU A 476 -5.97 -11.60 6.93
N ASN A 477 -6.82 -10.93 6.14
CA ASN A 477 -6.62 -9.56 5.63
C ASN A 477 -5.28 -9.37 4.91
N LYS A 478 -4.83 -10.40 4.20
CA LYS A 478 -3.66 -10.37 3.31
C LYS A 478 -4.04 -10.06 1.87
N ILE A 479 -3.04 -9.67 1.10
CA ILE A 479 -3.10 -9.43 -0.34
C ILE A 479 -2.41 -10.63 -0.99
N PRO A 480 -3.14 -11.59 -1.56
CA PRO A 480 -2.53 -12.72 -2.24
C PRO A 480 -2.04 -12.34 -3.63
N ILE A 481 -0.91 -12.91 -4.05
CA ILE A 481 -0.53 -13.07 -5.46
C ILE A 481 -0.39 -14.55 -5.76
N VAL A 482 -0.69 -14.98 -6.98
CA VAL A 482 -0.61 -16.39 -7.37
C VAL A 482 0.58 -16.59 -8.28
N VAL A 483 1.43 -17.55 -7.94
CA VAL A 483 2.63 -17.92 -8.72
C VAL A 483 2.70 -19.43 -8.91
N GLN A 484 3.38 -19.87 -9.95
CA GLN A 484 3.71 -21.28 -10.14
C GLN A 484 5.03 -21.61 -9.46
N ASP A 485 5.17 -22.88 -9.10
CA ASP A 485 6.39 -23.39 -8.48
C ASP A 485 7.60 -23.25 -9.42
N GLY A 486 8.70 -22.78 -8.85
CA GLY A 486 9.96 -22.52 -9.52
C GLY A 486 11.03 -22.15 -8.48
N PRO A 487 12.33 -22.21 -8.83
CA PRO A 487 13.40 -21.91 -7.88
C PRO A 487 13.26 -20.51 -7.26
N GLY A 488 13.03 -20.44 -5.94
CA GLY A 488 12.80 -19.17 -5.24
C GLY A 488 11.50 -18.44 -5.60
N PHE A 489 10.55 -19.14 -6.23
CA PHE A 489 9.25 -18.61 -6.66
C PHE A 489 9.38 -17.34 -7.50
N PHE A 490 8.59 -16.31 -7.22
CA PHE A 490 8.78 -14.99 -7.82
C PHE A 490 9.54 -14.07 -6.88
N THR A 491 9.02 -13.83 -5.67
CA THR A 491 9.53 -12.75 -4.81
C THR A 491 10.95 -12.99 -4.31
N SER A 492 11.24 -14.18 -3.78
CA SER A 492 12.57 -14.51 -3.27
C SER A 492 13.61 -14.51 -4.39
N ARG A 493 13.25 -15.03 -5.57
CA ARG A 493 14.12 -15.10 -6.75
C ARG A 493 14.61 -13.73 -7.19
N ILE A 494 13.71 -12.77 -7.41
CA ILE A 494 14.11 -11.41 -7.80
C ILE A 494 14.85 -10.70 -6.68
N PHE A 495 14.51 -10.99 -5.43
CA PHE A 495 15.17 -10.41 -4.26
C PHE A 495 16.62 -10.88 -4.12
N PHE A 496 16.92 -12.16 -4.35
CA PHE A 496 18.30 -12.65 -4.34
C PHE A 496 19.16 -11.99 -5.42
N ASN A 497 18.59 -11.65 -6.58
CA ASN A 497 19.29 -10.89 -7.61
C ASN A 497 19.61 -9.45 -7.17
N TYR A 498 18.75 -8.79 -6.39
CA TYR A 498 19.06 -7.50 -5.77
C TYR A 498 20.23 -7.58 -4.79
N LEU A 499 20.28 -8.64 -3.97
CA LEU A 499 21.40 -8.86 -3.04
C LEU A 499 22.70 -9.19 -3.78
N LEU A 500 22.63 -10.07 -4.78
CA LEU A 500 23.76 -10.44 -5.62
C LEU A 500 24.34 -9.22 -6.33
N GLU A 501 23.50 -8.33 -6.84
CA GLU A 501 23.95 -7.12 -7.51
C GLU A 501 24.61 -6.12 -6.55
N GLY A 502 24.04 -5.96 -5.34
CA GLY A 502 24.69 -5.19 -4.28
C GLY A 502 26.07 -5.72 -3.90
N ILE A 503 26.22 -7.04 -3.75
CA ILE A 503 27.52 -7.70 -3.49
C ILE A 503 28.46 -7.53 -4.68
N THR A 504 27.95 -7.65 -5.92
CA THR A 504 28.74 -7.49 -7.14
C THR A 504 29.37 -6.11 -7.19
N MET A 505 28.58 -5.05 -6.94
CA MET A 505 29.09 -3.68 -6.86
C MET A 505 30.13 -3.49 -5.75
N VAL A 506 29.92 -4.09 -4.58
CA VAL A 506 30.93 -4.08 -3.51
C VAL A 506 32.23 -4.74 -3.97
N LEU A 507 32.18 -5.87 -4.66
CA LEU A 507 33.35 -6.57 -5.19
C LEU A 507 34.06 -5.82 -6.32
N GLU A 508 33.35 -4.96 -7.06
CA GLU A 508 33.94 -4.01 -8.03
C GLU A 508 34.68 -2.84 -7.35
N GLY A 509 34.59 -2.72 -6.02
CA GLY A 509 35.21 -1.66 -5.24
C GLY A 509 34.30 -0.44 -5.05
N ILE A 510 33.01 -0.54 -5.39
CA ILE A 510 32.04 0.54 -5.18
C ILE A 510 31.77 0.70 -3.68
N SER A 511 31.77 1.94 -3.21
CA SER A 511 31.49 2.28 -1.82
C SER A 511 30.16 1.69 -1.34
N PRO A 512 30.14 0.84 -0.29
CA PRO A 512 28.90 0.32 0.29
C PRO A 512 27.94 1.42 0.75
N THR A 513 28.48 2.57 1.19
CA THR A 513 27.67 3.74 1.57
C THR A 513 26.90 4.28 0.37
N LEU A 514 27.59 4.42 -0.77
CA LEU A 514 26.98 4.93 -1.98
C LEU A 514 25.91 3.96 -2.50
N ILE A 515 26.18 2.65 -2.49
CA ILE A 515 25.19 1.62 -2.91
C ILE A 515 23.90 1.75 -2.09
N GLU A 516 24.02 1.88 -0.77
CA GLU A 516 22.88 1.98 0.14
C GLU A 516 22.12 3.30 -0.04
N GLU A 517 22.83 4.43 -0.12
CA GLU A 517 22.23 5.75 -0.34
C GLU A 517 21.49 5.81 -1.68
N GLU A 518 22.09 5.26 -2.74
CA GLU A 518 21.50 5.23 -4.07
C GLU A 518 20.36 4.23 -4.20
N ALA A 519 20.38 3.11 -3.46
CA ALA A 519 19.22 2.23 -3.35
C ALA A 519 18.01 2.95 -2.73
N ILE A 520 18.24 3.67 -1.63
CA ILE A 520 17.19 4.49 -0.99
C ILE A 520 16.74 5.61 -1.94
N ALA A 521 17.66 6.31 -2.61
CA ALA A 521 17.33 7.36 -3.57
C ALA A 521 16.58 6.82 -4.81
N ALA A 522 16.84 5.57 -5.22
CA ALA A 522 16.08 4.88 -6.26
C ALA A 522 14.66 4.47 -5.80
N GLY A 523 14.33 4.61 -4.52
CA GLY A 523 13.00 4.34 -3.99
C GLY A 523 12.84 3.02 -3.24
N PHE A 524 13.90 2.23 -3.05
CA PHE A 524 13.85 1.01 -2.24
C PHE A 524 13.59 1.34 -0.76
N ALA A 525 12.91 0.44 -0.04
CA ALA A 525 12.66 0.61 1.39
C ALA A 525 13.97 0.52 2.22
N VAL A 526 14.85 -0.43 1.85
CA VAL A 526 16.11 -0.74 2.51
C VAL A 526 17.16 -1.08 1.44
N GLY A 527 18.40 -0.64 1.62
CA GLY A 527 19.48 -1.00 0.70
C GLY A 527 19.88 -2.48 0.77
N PRO A 528 20.59 -2.99 -0.26
CA PRO A 528 20.80 -4.42 -0.45
C PRO A 528 21.69 -5.07 0.62
N LEU A 529 22.64 -4.34 1.19
CA LEU A 529 23.56 -4.86 2.20
C LEU A 529 22.89 -4.85 3.58
N ALA A 530 22.14 -3.79 3.89
CA ALA A 530 21.41 -3.67 5.14
C ALA A 530 20.32 -4.74 5.27
N VAL A 531 19.62 -5.06 4.17
CA VAL A 531 18.60 -6.11 4.19
C VAL A 531 19.23 -7.51 4.26
N LEU A 532 20.38 -7.74 3.62
CA LEU A 532 21.12 -8.99 3.75
C LEU A 532 21.58 -9.24 5.19
N ASP A 533 22.05 -8.21 5.90
CA ASP A 533 22.35 -8.32 7.33
C ASP A 533 21.11 -8.58 8.19
N GLU A 534 19.93 -8.05 7.82
CA GLU A 534 18.65 -8.25 8.53
C GLU A 534 18.20 -9.71 8.46
N ILE A 535 18.30 -10.35 7.28
CA ILE A 535 17.90 -11.75 7.08
C ILE A 535 18.96 -12.76 7.59
N SER A 536 20.25 -12.46 7.41
CA SER A 536 21.46 -13.27 7.70
C SER A 536 22.24 -13.64 6.44
N LEU A 537 23.57 -13.52 6.51
CA LEU A 537 24.49 -13.98 5.47
C LEU A 537 24.52 -15.51 5.38
N GLU A 538 24.35 -16.21 6.49
CA GLU A 538 24.31 -17.69 6.52
C GLU A 538 23.11 -18.24 5.76
N LEU A 539 21.96 -17.55 5.82
CA LEU A 539 20.78 -17.95 5.06
C LEU A 539 21.06 -17.87 3.56
N MET A 540 21.77 -16.83 3.12
CA MET A 540 22.11 -16.70 1.70
C MET A 540 23.08 -17.79 1.22
N LEU A 541 24.05 -18.17 2.06
CA LEU A 541 24.94 -19.30 1.78
C LEU A 541 24.15 -20.61 1.69
N HIS A 542 23.21 -20.83 2.61
CA HIS A 542 22.35 -22.02 2.62
C HIS A 542 21.48 -22.12 1.36
N VAL A 543 20.91 -21.00 0.90
CA VAL A 543 20.17 -20.95 -0.37
C VAL A 543 21.08 -21.32 -1.54
N TYR A 544 22.32 -20.81 -1.58
CA TYR A 544 23.28 -21.18 -2.62
C TYR A 544 23.69 -22.66 -2.56
N ASP A 545 23.85 -23.23 -1.36
CA ASP A 545 24.18 -24.65 -1.17
C ASP A 545 23.05 -25.59 -1.65
N GLN A 546 21.80 -25.10 -1.72
CA GLN A 546 20.66 -25.83 -2.25
C GLN A 546 20.56 -25.79 -3.79
N LEU A 547 21.26 -24.88 -4.46
CA LEU A 547 21.23 -24.80 -5.92
C LEU A 547 22.05 -25.93 -6.53
N PRO A 548 21.56 -26.60 -7.59
CA PRO A 548 22.28 -27.70 -8.24
C PRO A 548 23.61 -27.24 -8.84
N GLN A 549 23.68 -25.99 -9.29
CA GLN A 549 24.89 -25.38 -9.80
C GLN A 549 24.87 -23.86 -9.59
N LEU A 550 26.00 -23.32 -9.14
CA LEU A 550 26.21 -21.87 -9.06
C LEU A 550 26.86 -21.32 -10.34
N HIS A 551 26.33 -20.19 -10.82
CA HIS A 551 26.94 -19.35 -11.84
C HIS A 551 28.24 -18.67 -11.32
N ALA A 552 29.04 -18.09 -12.22
CA ALA A 552 30.30 -17.47 -11.82
C ALA A 552 30.07 -16.26 -10.90
N SER A 553 29.06 -15.42 -11.16
CA SER A 553 28.70 -14.31 -10.28
C SER A 553 28.30 -14.78 -8.88
N GLN A 554 27.45 -15.81 -8.80
CA GLN A 554 27.02 -16.41 -7.54
C GLN A 554 28.18 -17.04 -6.77
N LYS A 555 29.11 -17.74 -7.44
CA LYS A 555 30.32 -18.30 -6.80
C LYS A 555 31.19 -17.21 -6.20
N ARG A 556 31.36 -16.07 -6.88
CA ARG A 556 32.11 -14.93 -6.33
C ARG A 556 31.43 -14.39 -5.07
N ALA A 557 30.12 -14.19 -5.12
CA ALA A 557 29.35 -13.73 -3.96
C ALA A 557 29.43 -14.74 -2.80
N TYR A 558 29.23 -16.03 -3.08
CA TYR A 558 29.33 -17.12 -2.10
C TYR A 558 30.68 -17.10 -1.36
N ASN A 559 31.78 -17.08 -2.10
CA ASN A 559 33.12 -17.09 -1.51
C ASN A 559 33.37 -15.86 -0.62
N TYR A 560 32.88 -14.70 -1.05
CA TYR A 560 32.98 -13.47 -0.28
C TYR A 560 32.17 -13.53 1.02
N LEU A 561 30.89 -13.91 0.93
CA LEU A 561 30.01 -14.05 2.08
C LEU A 561 30.51 -15.11 3.06
N LYS A 562 31.02 -16.23 2.56
CA LYS A 562 31.64 -17.29 3.38
C LYS A 562 32.83 -16.76 4.17
N GLY A 563 33.73 -16.01 3.52
CA GLY A 563 34.85 -15.36 4.19
C GLY A 563 34.42 -14.36 5.28
N MET A 564 33.28 -13.68 5.12
CA MET A 564 32.71 -12.81 6.16
C MET A 564 32.12 -13.61 7.32
N VAL A 565 31.36 -14.68 7.03
CA VAL A 565 30.77 -15.56 8.03
C VAL A 565 31.86 -16.24 8.87
N ASP A 566 32.96 -16.69 8.25
CA ASP A 566 34.12 -17.28 8.93
C ASP A 566 34.82 -16.27 9.87
N GLN A 567 34.69 -14.97 9.60
CA GLN A 567 35.15 -13.88 10.49
C GLN A 567 34.12 -13.51 11.58
N GLY A 568 33.05 -14.29 11.73
CA GLY A 568 31.98 -14.04 12.70
C GLY A 568 30.96 -12.98 12.30
N ARG A 569 31.00 -12.48 11.06
CA ARG A 569 30.10 -11.42 10.57
C ARG A 569 28.88 -12.03 9.89
N LYS A 570 27.93 -12.53 10.68
CA LYS A 570 26.75 -13.29 10.20
C LYS A 570 25.53 -12.42 9.89
N GLY A 571 25.53 -11.16 10.32
CA GLY A 571 24.45 -10.19 10.14
C GLY A 571 24.06 -9.48 11.43
N LYS A 572 22.89 -8.85 11.43
CA LYS A 572 22.39 -8.00 12.52
C LYS A 572 22.23 -8.75 13.84
N LYS A 573 21.77 -10.01 13.81
CA LYS A 573 21.57 -10.83 15.02
C LYS A 573 22.87 -11.18 15.74
N SER A 574 24.00 -11.26 15.02
CA SER A 574 25.32 -11.48 15.60
C SER A 574 26.05 -10.18 15.94
N GLY A 575 25.41 -9.01 15.76
CA GLY A 575 26.00 -7.70 15.98
C GLY A 575 26.95 -7.22 14.87
N ALA A 576 27.19 -8.02 13.83
CA ALA A 576 28.14 -7.70 12.77
C ALA A 576 27.83 -8.42 11.45
N GLY A 577 27.86 -7.69 10.34
CA GLY A 577 27.67 -8.15 8.95
C GLY A 577 28.37 -7.20 7.97
N PHE A 578 27.69 -6.67 6.95
CA PHE A 578 28.15 -5.49 6.21
C PHE A 578 28.20 -4.23 7.08
N TYR A 579 27.48 -4.23 8.20
CA TYR A 579 27.52 -3.22 9.23
C TYR A 579 28.05 -3.77 10.56
N ASP A 580 28.64 -2.89 11.36
CA ASP A 580 28.77 -3.08 12.80
C ASP A 580 27.51 -2.51 13.48
N TYR A 581 26.88 -3.32 14.34
CA TYR A 581 25.64 -2.96 15.04
C TYR A 581 25.89 -2.79 16.53
N ASP A 582 25.66 -1.57 17.02
CA ASP A 582 25.71 -1.28 18.45
C ASP A 582 24.34 -1.53 19.08
N THR A 583 24.27 -2.49 19.99
CA THR A 583 23.04 -2.90 20.67
C THR A 583 22.50 -1.86 21.66
N GLU A 584 23.37 -1.01 22.22
CA GLU A 584 22.99 0.03 23.18
C GLU A 584 22.51 1.28 22.47
N THR A 585 23.28 1.75 21.48
CA THR A 585 22.97 3.02 20.80
C THR A 585 22.05 2.86 19.58
N LYS A 586 21.77 1.61 19.15
CA LYS A 586 21.06 1.26 17.91
C LYS A 586 21.68 1.88 16.65
N LYS A 587 22.92 2.37 16.73
CA LYS A 587 23.65 2.90 15.59
C LYS A 587 24.22 1.75 14.78
N LYS A 588 24.21 1.91 13.45
CA LYS A 588 24.90 1.01 12.53
C LYS A 588 25.99 1.78 11.80
N LYS A 589 27.13 1.15 11.59
CA LYS A 589 28.25 1.73 10.84
C LYS A 589 28.69 0.75 9.77
N ILE A 590 28.87 1.22 8.54
CA ILE A 590 29.36 0.37 7.45
C ILE A 590 30.78 -0.11 7.79
N TRP A 591 30.97 -1.42 7.68
CA TRP A 591 32.24 -2.06 7.90
C TRP A 591 33.17 -1.81 6.72
N LYS A 592 34.39 -1.37 7.03
CA LYS A 592 35.44 -1.18 6.03
C LYS A 592 36.17 -2.51 5.83
N ASN A 593 35.73 -3.30 4.85
CA ASN A 593 36.38 -4.57 4.56
C ASN A 593 37.78 -4.34 3.94
N PRO A 594 38.87 -4.82 4.56
CA PRO A 594 40.24 -4.61 4.07
C PRO A 594 40.58 -5.41 2.79
N ILE A 595 39.78 -6.42 2.44
CA ILE A 595 39.98 -7.26 1.25
C ILE A 595 39.59 -6.51 -0.03
N ILE A 596 38.68 -5.55 0.09
CA ILE A 596 38.17 -4.79 -1.06
C ILE A 596 38.98 -3.51 -1.19
N ALA A 597 39.78 -3.43 -2.25
CA ALA A 597 40.46 -2.20 -2.61
C ALA A 597 39.41 -1.16 -3.02
N SER A 598 39.39 -0.01 -2.33
CA SER A 598 38.58 1.13 -2.76
C SER A 598 39.19 1.69 -4.04
N VAL A 599 38.47 1.55 -5.15
CA VAL A 599 38.86 2.14 -6.43
C VAL A 599 38.30 3.57 -6.48
N LYS A 600 39.07 4.55 -7.00
CA LYS A 600 38.52 5.88 -7.28
C LYS A 600 37.49 5.75 -8.41
N GLU A 601 36.22 5.94 -8.08
CA GLU A 601 35.08 5.68 -8.95
C GLU A 601 34.88 6.74 -10.05
N ASN A 602 34.65 6.27 -11.29
CA ASN A 602 34.01 7.02 -12.38
C ASN A 602 32.57 6.53 -12.63
N ILE A 603 31.94 5.84 -11.66
CA ILE A 603 30.54 5.42 -11.78
C ILE A 603 29.60 6.53 -11.28
N THR A 604 28.51 6.77 -12.01
CA THR A 604 27.53 7.78 -11.62
C THR A 604 26.45 7.16 -10.73
N ALA A 605 25.90 7.95 -9.81
CA ALA A 605 24.75 7.58 -8.97
C ALA A 605 23.61 6.95 -9.79
N THR A 606 23.30 7.52 -10.96
CA THR A 606 22.27 7.02 -11.88
C THR A 606 22.53 5.59 -12.35
N ILE A 607 23.79 5.19 -12.59
CA ILE A 607 24.12 3.82 -13.00
C ILE A 607 23.82 2.84 -11.86
N ILE A 608 24.19 3.18 -10.62
CA ILE A 608 23.90 2.34 -9.44
C ILE A 608 22.39 2.14 -9.28
N ARG A 609 21.60 3.21 -9.37
CA ARG A 609 20.12 3.14 -9.31
C ARG A 609 19.56 2.22 -10.39
N LYS A 610 20.01 2.37 -11.63
CA LYS A 610 19.58 1.54 -12.77
C LYS A 610 19.97 0.08 -12.60
N ARG A 611 21.19 -0.22 -12.14
CA ARG A 611 21.63 -1.60 -11.88
C ARG A 611 20.70 -2.28 -10.86
N LEU A 612 20.38 -1.61 -9.76
CA LEU A 612 19.50 -2.17 -8.72
C LEU A 612 18.04 -2.33 -9.19
N LEU A 613 17.49 -1.36 -9.91
CA LEU A 613 16.12 -1.44 -10.42
C LEU A 613 15.98 -2.48 -11.53
N HIS A 614 16.91 -2.47 -12.51
CA HIS A 614 16.82 -3.30 -13.71
C HIS A 614 17.10 -4.76 -13.44
N VAL A 615 17.98 -5.12 -12.50
CA VAL A 615 18.30 -6.53 -12.23
C VAL A 615 17.06 -7.30 -11.77
N MET A 616 16.24 -6.69 -10.90
CA MET A 616 14.99 -7.28 -10.43
C MET A 616 13.93 -7.31 -11.53
N ALA A 617 13.81 -6.24 -12.31
CA ALA A 617 12.84 -6.15 -13.39
C ALA A 617 13.15 -7.16 -14.52
N LEU A 618 14.43 -7.35 -14.84
CA LEU A 618 14.87 -8.31 -15.85
C LEU A 618 14.53 -9.74 -15.43
N ASP A 619 14.79 -10.10 -14.17
CA ASP A 619 14.45 -11.43 -13.68
C ASP A 619 12.94 -11.61 -13.48
N SER A 620 12.20 -10.54 -13.18
CA SER A 620 10.73 -10.56 -13.18
C SER A 620 10.18 -10.92 -14.55
N TYR A 621 10.77 -10.40 -15.64
CA TYR A 621 10.42 -10.84 -16.98
C TYR A 621 10.75 -12.32 -17.22
N ARG A 622 11.87 -12.83 -16.69
CA ARG A 622 12.18 -14.27 -16.78
C ARG A 622 11.10 -15.10 -16.10
N CYS A 623 10.65 -14.71 -14.90
CA CYS A 623 9.53 -15.36 -14.20
C CYS A 623 8.26 -15.36 -15.05
N LEU A 624 7.96 -14.28 -15.77
CA LEU A 624 6.80 -14.20 -16.66
C LEU A 624 6.96 -15.10 -17.90
N ALA A 625 8.14 -15.10 -18.53
CA ALA A 625 8.43 -15.92 -19.70
C ALA A 625 8.48 -17.43 -19.39
N GLU A 626 8.91 -17.79 -18.18
CA GLU A 626 8.98 -19.17 -17.70
C GLU A 626 7.62 -19.68 -17.16
N GLY A 627 6.62 -18.80 -17.02
CA GLY A 627 5.29 -19.15 -16.50
C GLY A 627 5.21 -19.25 -14.97
N VAL A 628 6.24 -18.77 -14.24
CA VAL A 628 6.18 -18.59 -12.77
C VAL A 628 5.16 -17.51 -12.43
N LEU A 629 5.16 -16.41 -13.18
CA LEU A 629 4.09 -15.42 -13.18
C LEU A 629 3.17 -15.66 -14.37
N HIS A 630 1.86 -15.54 -14.16
CA HIS A 630 0.87 -15.56 -15.24
C HIS A 630 0.62 -14.17 -15.83
N GLN A 631 0.65 -13.14 -14.98
CA GLN A 631 0.30 -11.78 -15.36
C GLN A 631 1.29 -10.77 -14.75
N PRO A 632 1.62 -9.68 -15.46
CA PRO A 632 2.52 -8.63 -14.97
C PRO A 632 2.08 -8.02 -13.63
N ILE A 633 0.77 -7.88 -13.41
CA ILE A 633 0.24 -7.18 -12.23
C ILE A 633 0.57 -7.90 -10.92
N ASP A 634 0.62 -9.23 -10.90
CA ASP A 634 1.03 -9.99 -9.72
C ASP A 634 2.51 -9.74 -9.41
N GLY A 635 3.34 -9.58 -10.45
CA GLY A 635 4.75 -9.24 -10.29
C GLY A 635 4.95 -7.81 -9.75
N ASP A 636 4.16 -6.86 -10.24
CA ASP A 636 4.19 -5.47 -9.75
C ASP A 636 3.75 -5.37 -8.28
N ILE A 637 2.64 -6.04 -7.91
CA ILE A 637 2.16 -6.10 -6.51
C ILE A 637 3.20 -6.80 -5.63
N GLY A 638 3.69 -7.96 -6.05
CA GLY A 638 4.65 -8.77 -5.30
C GLY A 638 5.96 -8.05 -5.05
N SER A 639 6.50 -7.37 -6.08
CA SER A 639 7.74 -6.61 -5.98
C SER A 639 7.63 -5.45 -4.97
N ILE A 640 6.56 -4.67 -5.02
CA ILE A 640 6.39 -3.52 -4.12
C ILE A 640 6.08 -3.98 -2.69
N LEU A 641 5.08 -4.85 -2.52
CA LEU A 641 4.54 -5.18 -1.20
C LEU A 641 5.31 -6.28 -0.48
N GLY A 642 6.04 -7.13 -1.20
CA GLY A 642 6.82 -8.23 -0.64
C GLY A 642 8.26 -7.83 -0.34
N VAL A 643 8.95 -7.26 -1.35
CA VAL A 643 10.40 -7.04 -1.30
C VAL A 643 10.82 -5.57 -1.28
N GLY A 644 9.84 -4.65 -1.23
CA GLY A 644 10.10 -3.22 -1.05
C GLY A 644 10.69 -2.54 -2.29
N TYR A 645 10.32 -3.01 -3.49
CA TYR A 645 10.67 -2.36 -4.75
C TYR A 645 10.15 -0.92 -4.82
N ALA A 646 10.76 -0.12 -5.68
CA ALA A 646 10.49 1.31 -5.81
C ALA A 646 9.05 1.61 -6.26
N SER A 647 8.15 1.85 -5.30
CA SER A 647 6.70 1.96 -5.54
C SER A 647 6.29 3.07 -6.50
N HIS A 648 7.06 4.15 -6.58
CA HIS A 648 6.83 5.26 -7.52
C HIS A 648 6.88 4.83 -9.00
N THR A 649 7.47 3.68 -9.32
CA THR A 649 7.47 3.10 -10.68
C THR A 649 6.20 2.35 -11.02
N GLY A 650 5.35 2.05 -10.02
CA GLY A 650 4.22 1.13 -10.15
C GLY A 650 4.59 -0.36 -10.14
N GLY A 651 5.87 -0.72 -10.01
CA GLY A 651 6.34 -2.10 -9.90
C GLY A 651 7.39 -2.42 -10.97
N VAL A 652 7.88 -3.65 -10.98
CA VAL A 652 8.92 -4.12 -11.91
C VAL A 652 8.56 -3.99 -13.41
N PHE A 653 7.33 -4.30 -13.81
CA PHE A 653 6.84 -4.15 -15.19
C PHE A 653 6.42 -2.70 -15.47
N GLY A 654 5.84 -2.03 -14.49
CA GLY A 654 5.61 -0.58 -14.55
C GLY A 654 6.91 0.20 -14.80
N HIS A 655 8.01 -0.18 -14.14
CA HIS A 655 9.34 0.37 -14.33
C HIS A 655 9.89 0.14 -15.74
N ILE A 656 9.71 -1.07 -16.30
CA ILE A 656 10.11 -1.36 -17.68
C ILE A 656 9.35 -0.44 -18.65
N ASP A 657 8.03 -0.31 -18.50
CA ASP A 657 7.21 0.54 -19.36
C ASP A 657 7.57 2.03 -19.23
N LEU A 658 7.86 2.51 -18.01
CA LEU A 658 8.33 3.89 -17.78
C LEU A 658 9.70 4.16 -18.43
N THR A 659 10.55 3.14 -18.51
CA THR A 659 11.86 3.22 -19.18
C THR A 659 11.73 3.08 -20.70
N THR A 660 10.65 2.47 -21.19
CA THR A 660 10.52 1.82 -22.51
C THR A 660 11.35 0.55 -22.62
N LEU A 661 10.77 -0.48 -23.23
CA LEU A 661 11.42 -1.78 -23.36
C LEU A 661 12.71 -1.75 -24.21
N PRO A 662 12.80 -1.01 -25.34
CA PRO A 662 14.05 -0.89 -26.10
C PRO A 662 15.19 -0.28 -25.28
N LEU A 663 14.92 0.80 -24.55
CA LEU A 663 15.93 1.44 -23.69
C LEU A 663 16.32 0.52 -22.54
N PHE A 664 15.34 -0.11 -21.88
CA PHE A 664 15.58 -1.06 -20.80
C PHE A 664 16.53 -2.19 -21.24
N VAL A 665 16.26 -2.82 -22.39
CA VAL A 665 17.13 -3.87 -22.94
C VAL A 665 18.51 -3.35 -23.29
N SER A 666 18.62 -2.16 -23.89
CA SER A 666 19.92 -1.53 -24.18
C SER A 666 20.73 -1.28 -22.91
N GLU A 667 20.09 -0.88 -21.82
CA GLU A 667 20.76 -0.62 -20.54
C GLU A 667 21.17 -1.94 -19.87
N CYS A 668 20.32 -2.96 -19.88
CA CYS A 668 20.69 -4.31 -19.43
C CYS A 668 21.89 -4.87 -20.21
N GLN A 669 22.00 -4.59 -21.52
CA GLN A 669 23.14 -5.03 -22.34
C GLN A 669 24.46 -4.45 -21.84
N LEU A 670 24.45 -3.18 -21.41
CA LEU A 670 25.64 -2.53 -20.82
C LEU A 670 26.06 -3.18 -19.50
N PHE A 671 25.13 -3.84 -18.80
CA PHE A 671 25.38 -4.48 -17.52
C PHE A 671 25.72 -5.97 -17.61
N GLN A 672 25.57 -6.60 -18.80
CA GLN A 672 25.92 -8.01 -19.03
C GLN A 672 27.33 -8.42 -18.54
N PRO A 673 28.39 -7.58 -18.67
CA PRO A 673 29.71 -7.95 -18.17
C PRO A 673 29.80 -8.19 -16.65
N TYR A 674 28.82 -7.74 -15.87
CA TYR A 674 28.86 -7.85 -14.40
C TYR A 674 28.41 -9.21 -13.87
N GLY A 675 27.72 -10.01 -14.69
CA GLY A 675 27.39 -11.40 -14.35
C GLY A 675 26.12 -11.92 -14.99
N GLU A 676 25.88 -13.21 -14.81
CA GLU A 676 24.79 -13.98 -15.41
C GLU A 676 23.39 -13.50 -14.99
N GLN A 677 23.27 -12.78 -13.87
CA GLN A 677 22.02 -12.12 -13.49
C GLN A 677 21.53 -11.09 -14.53
N TRP A 678 22.41 -10.65 -15.44
CA TRP A 678 22.13 -9.74 -16.54
C TRP A 678 21.84 -10.43 -17.88
N ASP A 679 21.74 -11.76 -17.93
CA ASP A 679 21.47 -12.50 -19.16
C ASP A 679 20.08 -12.18 -19.74
N ILE A 680 20.05 -11.59 -20.92
CA ILE A 680 18.80 -11.10 -21.52
C ILE A 680 18.16 -12.21 -22.37
N PRO A 681 16.95 -12.69 -22.05
CA PRO A 681 16.27 -13.70 -22.86
C PRO A 681 16.07 -13.23 -24.30
N ALA A 682 16.18 -14.15 -25.26
CA ALA A 682 15.93 -13.84 -26.68
C ALA A 682 14.50 -13.29 -26.90
N SER A 683 13.51 -13.86 -26.20
CA SER A 683 12.12 -13.39 -26.24
C SER A 683 11.95 -11.94 -25.79
N LEU A 684 12.78 -11.46 -24.84
CA LEU A 684 12.73 -10.06 -24.40
C LEU A 684 13.24 -9.12 -25.49
N ARG A 685 14.29 -9.53 -26.20
CA ARG A 685 14.86 -8.77 -27.33
C ARG A 685 13.85 -8.66 -28.46
N GLU A 686 13.16 -9.76 -28.79
CA GLU A 686 12.11 -9.76 -29.82
C GLU A 686 10.92 -8.84 -29.46
N LEU A 687 10.55 -8.76 -28.18
CA LEU A 687 9.54 -7.83 -27.71
C LEU A 687 10.03 -6.38 -27.77
N ALA A 688 11.30 -6.14 -27.45
CA ALA A 688 11.93 -4.82 -27.55
C ALA A 688 11.96 -4.32 -29.00
N ASP A 689 12.28 -5.19 -29.97
CA ASP A 689 12.27 -4.84 -31.40
C ASP A 689 10.87 -4.42 -31.90
N LYS A 690 9.81 -4.79 -31.18
CA LYS A 690 8.41 -4.44 -31.46
C LYS A 690 7.90 -3.26 -30.62
N ASP A 691 8.76 -2.62 -29.82
CA ASP A 691 8.40 -1.59 -28.83
C ASP A 691 7.21 -2.02 -27.94
N PHE A 692 7.23 -3.29 -27.51
CA PHE A 692 6.17 -3.85 -26.70
C PHE A 692 6.11 -3.16 -25.33
N ARG A 693 4.88 -2.94 -24.85
CA ARG A 693 4.59 -2.45 -23.49
C ARG A 693 3.77 -3.49 -22.75
N PHE A 694 4.09 -3.72 -21.48
CA PHE A 694 3.33 -4.66 -20.64
C PHE A 694 1.92 -4.14 -20.33
N TYR A 695 1.74 -2.82 -20.37
CA TYR A 695 0.46 -2.18 -20.13
C TYR A 695 0.08 -1.15 -21.18
N ASN A 696 -1.23 -1.03 -21.41
CA ASN A 696 -1.86 0.08 -22.09
C ASN A 696 -2.75 0.83 -21.10
N GLY A 697 -2.19 1.83 -20.43
CA GLY A 697 -2.87 2.49 -19.32
C GLY A 697 -3.04 1.54 -18.13
N PHE A 698 -4.29 1.20 -17.82
CA PHE A 698 -4.66 0.30 -16.72
C PHE A 698 -4.74 -1.17 -17.15
N ASP A 699 -4.83 -1.44 -18.44
CA ASP A 699 -5.03 -2.78 -18.98
C ASP A 699 -3.68 -3.45 -19.28
N SER A 700 -3.58 -4.76 -19.08
CA SER A 700 -2.38 -5.52 -19.45
C SER A 700 -2.43 -5.89 -20.94
N ASN A 701 -1.28 -5.77 -21.61
CA ASN A 701 -1.07 -6.28 -22.96
C ASN A 701 -0.48 -7.70 -22.96
N TRP A 702 -0.21 -8.28 -21.78
CA TRP A 702 0.28 -9.65 -21.66
C TRP A 702 -0.89 -10.62 -21.62
N SER A 703 -0.88 -11.61 -22.51
CA SER A 703 -1.95 -12.59 -22.71
C SER A 703 -1.56 -13.99 -22.27
#